data_AF-A0A067FVJ3-F1
#
_entry.id   AF-A0A067FVJ3-F1
#
_cell.length_a   1.000
_cell.length_b   1.000
_cell.length_c   1.000
_cell.angle_alpha   90.00
_cell.angle_beta   90.00
_cell.angle_gamma   90.00
#
_symmetry.space_group_name_H-M   'P 1'
#
loop_
_entity.id
_entity.type
_entity.pdbx_description
1 polymer ?
#
loop_
_entity_poly.entity_id
_entity_poly.type
_entity_poly.pdbx_seq_one_letter_code
_entity_poly.pdbx_strand_id
1 'polypeptide(L)'
;MRINETDGVSASSKHLVFAYYVTGHGFGHATRVVEVVRNLISAGHDVHVVTGAPDFVFTSEIQSPRLFIRKVLLDCGAVQADALTVDRLASLEKYSETAVAPRKSILKDEVEWLNSIKADLVVSDVVPVACRAAADAGIRSVCVTNFSWDFIYAEYVMAAGHHHRSIVWQIAEDYSHCEFLIRLPGYCPMPAFRDVIDVPLVVRRLHKSRKEVRKELGIEDDVKLLILNFGGQPAGWKLKEEYLPSGWKCLVCGASDSQLPPNFIKLPKDAYTPDFMAASDCMLGKIGYGTVSEALAYKLPFVFVRRDYFNEEPFLRNMLEFYQGGVEMIRRDLLTGHWKPYLERAISLKPCYEGGINGGEVAAHILQETAIGKNYASDKLSGARRLRDAIIFGYELQRVPGRDVSIPEWYQTAEDELGLSASRSPPCTPEGDSTVKLSTEDFEILHGDCQGLPDTMSFLKSLVELDIIKDSDRTPEKRQMRERKAAAGLFNWEEEIFVARAPGRLDVMGGIADYSGSLVLQMPIREACHVALQKISPSKQRLWKHALARHNDKGQGPMPVLQIVSYGSELSNRGPTFDMDLSDFMDEGKPMSYEKAKKYFDTNPSQKWAAYVAGTILVLMTELGVRFEDSISMLVSSAVPEGKGVSSSASVEVASMSAIAAAHGLNIHPRDLALLCQKVENHIVGAPCGVMDQMASACGEANKLLAMVCQPAELLGVVEIPSHIRFWGIDSGIRHSVGGADYGSVRAGAFMGRKMIKSTASGMLPQSLPSSNGLNNIEPEVDGVELLEAEASLDYLCNLSPHRFEALYAKNIPESIVEHQFVILYTRISESRHLKHC
;
A
#
# COMPACT_ATOMS: atom_id res chain seq x y z
N MET A 1 29.46 -1.03 7.97
CA MET A 1 30.35 -1.79 8.88
C MET A 1 31.76 -1.68 8.30
N ARG A 2 32.70 -0.99 8.95
CA ARG A 2 34.10 -0.93 8.48
C ARG A 2 34.75 -2.27 8.84
N ILE A 3 35.20 -3.01 7.83
CA ILE A 3 35.99 -4.23 8.01
C ILE A 3 37.41 -3.78 8.33
N ASN A 4 37.92 -4.19 9.49
CA ASN A 4 39.30 -3.93 9.89
C ASN A 4 40.24 -4.76 9.01
N GLU A 5 41.18 -4.08 8.35
CA GLU A 5 42.30 -4.65 7.61
C GLU A 5 43.35 -5.21 8.57
N THR A 6 43.10 -6.35 9.20
CA THR A 6 44.16 -7.22 9.75
C THR A 6 43.54 -8.54 10.15
N ASP A 7 43.40 -9.46 9.19
CA ASP A 7 43.54 -10.89 9.48
C ASP A 7 44.03 -11.58 8.20
N GLY A 8 45.22 -12.18 8.30
CA GLY A 8 45.90 -12.84 7.21
C GLY A 8 45.07 -14.01 6.66
N VAL A 9 45.02 -14.07 5.33
CA VAL A 9 44.42 -15.13 4.54
C VAL A 9 45.00 -16.49 4.94
N SER A 10 44.30 -17.21 5.81
CA SER A 10 44.50 -18.65 6.02
C SER A 10 43.52 -19.39 5.09
N ALA A 11 43.99 -19.69 3.89
CA ALA A 11 43.25 -20.42 2.87
C ALA A 11 43.10 -21.90 3.27
N SER A 12 41.91 -22.27 3.71
CA SER A 12 41.37 -23.62 3.58
C SER A 12 40.12 -23.51 2.70
N SER A 13 40.28 -23.33 1.38
CA SER A 13 39.12 -23.17 0.49
C SER A 13 38.58 -24.56 0.11
N LYS A 14 37.50 -24.96 0.79
CA LYS A 14 36.62 -26.03 0.31
C LYS A 14 36.20 -25.67 -1.13
N HIS A 15 36.40 -26.58 -2.06
CA HIS A 15 35.88 -26.44 -3.43
C HIS A 15 34.34 -26.55 -3.40
N LEU A 16 33.65 -25.70 -4.17
CA LEU A 16 32.19 -25.55 -4.15
C LEU A 16 31.65 -25.46 -5.57
N VAL A 17 30.40 -25.88 -5.74
CA VAL A 17 29.65 -25.84 -7.01
C VAL A 17 28.46 -24.88 -6.88
N PHE A 18 28.43 -23.85 -7.72
CA PHE A 18 27.34 -22.86 -7.76
C PHE A 18 26.46 -23.06 -8.99
N ALA A 19 25.14 -23.06 -8.81
CA ALA A 19 24.17 -22.96 -9.91
C ALA A 19 23.66 -21.51 -10.01
N TYR A 20 24.09 -20.77 -11.02
CA TYR A 20 23.78 -19.35 -11.19
C TYR A 20 22.76 -19.13 -12.30
N TYR A 21 21.52 -18.81 -11.92
CA TYR A 21 20.41 -18.58 -12.84
C TYR A 21 20.33 -17.11 -13.25
N VAL A 22 20.18 -16.87 -14.55
CA VAL A 22 20.10 -15.53 -15.14
C VAL A 22 18.78 -15.38 -15.88
N THR A 23 18.01 -14.34 -15.54
CA THR A 23 16.75 -14.02 -16.20
C THR A 23 16.92 -13.88 -17.72
N GLY A 24 15.86 -14.22 -18.46
CA GLY A 24 15.80 -14.05 -19.91
C GLY A 24 15.76 -12.58 -20.37
N HIS A 25 15.77 -11.61 -19.45
CA HIS A 25 15.59 -10.21 -19.77
C HIS A 25 16.86 -9.48 -20.23
N GLY A 26 17.11 -9.52 -21.54
CA GLY A 26 18.16 -8.70 -22.17
C GLY A 26 19.59 -8.98 -21.70
N PHE A 27 20.56 -8.28 -22.30
CA PHE A 27 21.99 -8.56 -22.06
C PHE A 27 22.54 -7.94 -20.76
N GLY A 28 21.88 -6.93 -20.19
CA GLY A 28 22.37 -6.21 -19.00
C GLY A 28 22.51 -7.09 -17.76
N HIS A 29 21.58 -8.05 -17.62
CA HIS A 29 21.60 -9.06 -16.56
C HIS A 29 22.80 -10.00 -16.67
N ALA A 30 23.02 -10.56 -17.85
CA ALA A 30 24.20 -11.39 -18.12
C ALA A 30 25.50 -10.64 -17.80
N THR A 31 25.62 -9.36 -18.18
CA THR A 31 26.85 -8.59 -17.94
C THR A 31 27.16 -8.33 -16.47
N ARG A 32 26.16 -8.16 -15.59
CA ARG A 32 26.42 -8.02 -14.15
C ARG A 32 26.77 -9.35 -13.49
N VAL A 33 26.14 -10.44 -13.94
CA VAL A 33 26.43 -11.79 -13.46
C VAL A 33 27.86 -12.21 -13.79
N VAL A 34 28.38 -11.83 -14.96
CA VAL A 34 29.77 -12.10 -15.37
C VAL A 34 30.77 -11.67 -14.28
N GLU A 35 30.60 -10.50 -13.66
CA GLU A 35 31.54 -10.03 -12.63
C GLU A 35 31.48 -10.87 -11.36
N VAL A 36 30.30 -11.29 -10.92
CA VAL A 36 30.16 -12.15 -9.73
C VAL A 36 30.75 -13.54 -10.02
N VAL A 37 30.41 -14.12 -11.18
CA VAL A 37 30.88 -15.44 -11.62
C VAL A 37 32.40 -15.46 -11.78
N ARG A 38 33.00 -14.40 -12.35
CA ARG A 38 34.46 -14.26 -12.48
C ARG A 38 35.15 -14.34 -11.11
N ASN A 39 34.62 -13.66 -10.10
CA ASN A 39 35.21 -13.68 -8.75
C ASN A 39 35.05 -15.05 -8.08
N LEU A 40 33.92 -15.74 -8.23
CA LEU A 40 33.72 -17.11 -7.74
C LEU A 40 34.70 -18.11 -8.38
N ILE A 41 34.89 -18.02 -9.70
CA ILE A 41 35.84 -18.87 -10.43
C ILE A 41 37.29 -18.55 -10.03
N SER A 42 37.62 -17.27 -9.84
CA SER A 42 38.95 -16.83 -9.37
C SER A 42 39.26 -17.34 -7.96
N ALA A 43 38.22 -17.53 -7.12
CA ALA A 43 38.33 -18.17 -5.81
C ALA A 43 38.46 -19.71 -5.85
N GLY A 44 38.37 -20.32 -7.04
CA GLY A 44 38.59 -21.76 -7.26
C GLY A 44 37.32 -22.62 -7.26
N HIS A 45 36.14 -22.02 -7.46
CA HIS A 45 34.86 -22.71 -7.48
C HIS A 45 34.38 -23.01 -8.92
N ASP A 46 33.51 -24.00 -9.04
CA ASP A 46 32.84 -24.34 -10.30
C ASP A 46 31.50 -23.62 -10.37
N VAL A 47 31.19 -23.01 -11.51
CA VAL A 47 29.98 -22.21 -11.68
C VAL A 47 29.22 -22.64 -12.94
N HIS A 48 27.99 -23.11 -12.73
CA HIS A 48 27.04 -23.47 -13.77
C HIS A 48 26.07 -22.32 -14.01
N VAL A 49 26.28 -21.57 -15.09
CA VAL A 49 25.40 -20.47 -15.49
C VAL A 49 24.23 -21.00 -16.32
N VAL A 50 23.01 -20.84 -15.81
CA VAL A 50 21.76 -21.16 -16.52
C VAL A 50 21.21 -19.88 -17.11
N THR A 51 21.18 -19.77 -18.45
CA THR A 51 20.83 -18.51 -19.11
C THR A 51 20.28 -18.70 -20.52
N GLY A 52 19.42 -17.77 -20.94
CA GLY A 52 19.03 -17.59 -22.34
C GLY A 52 19.97 -16.70 -23.17
N ALA A 53 20.91 -15.99 -22.53
CA ALA A 53 21.85 -15.10 -23.22
C ALA A 53 22.89 -15.90 -24.05
N PRO A 54 23.44 -15.39 -25.15
CA PRO A 54 24.50 -16.05 -25.93
C PRO A 54 25.78 -16.35 -25.14
N ASP A 55 26.48 -17.43 -25.49
CA ASP A 55 27.70 -17.88 -24.78
C ASP A 55 28.81 -16.82 -24.73
N PHE A 56 28.97 -16.07 -25.83
CA PHE A 56 30.06 -15.10 -25.97
C PHE A 56 30.04 -14.02 -24.88
N VAL A 57 28.89 -13.73 -24.28
CA VAL A 57 28.77 -12.73 -23.19
C VAL A 57 29.57 -13.14 -21.96
N PHE A 58 29.68 -14.45 -21.71
CA PHE A 58 30.45 -15.00 -20.60
C PHE A 58 31.85 -15.42 -21.04
N THR A 59 31.97 -16.07 -22.20
CA THR A 59 33.25 -16.66 -22.64
C THR A 59 34.26 -15.64 -23.18
N SER A 60 33.84 -14.43 -23.57
CA SER A 60 34.78 -13.34 -23.87
C SER A 60 35.53 -12.88 -22.62
N GLU A 61 34.85 -12.90 -21.47
CA GLU A 61 35.32 -12.34 -20.20
C GLU A 61 35.89 -13.38 -19.23
N ILE A 62 35.51 -14.64 -19.40
CA ILE A 62 35.86 -15.75 -18.50
C ILE A 62 36.33 -16.93 -19.33
N GLN A 63 37.64 -17.08 -19.41
CA GLN A 63 38.30 -18.23 -20.05
C GLN A 63 38.79 -19.19 -18.96
N SER A 64 37.90 -20.07 -18.49
CA SER A 64 38.21 -21.03 -17.42
C SER A 64 37.49 -22.36 -17.65
N PRO A 65 38.13 -23.51 -17.39
CA PRO A 65 37.47 -24.82 -17.43
C PRO A 65 36.41 -25.02 -16.33
N ARG A 66 36.31 -24.07 -15.40
CA ARG A 66 35.33 -24.08 -14.28
C ARG A 66 34.03 -23.34 -14.59
N LEU A 67 33.92 -22.76 -15.78
CA LEU A 67 32.70 -22.13 -16.26
C LEU A 67 31.90 -23.14 -17.09
N PHE A 68 30.69 -23.44 -16.65
CA PHE A 68 29.75 -24.27 -17.39
C PHE A 68 28.53 -23.44 -17.78
N ILE A 69 28.09 -23.53 -19.02
CA ILE A 69 26.91 -22.78 -19.50
C ILE A 69 25.81 -23.76 -19.90
N ARG A 70 24.62 -23.61 -19.32
CA ARG A 70 23.42 -24.37 -19.64
C ARG A 70 22.37 -23.45 -20.27
N LYS A 71 22.01 -23.72 -21.52
CA LYS A 71 21.02 -22.94 -22.29
C LYS A 71 19.61 -23.38 -21.98
N VAL A 72 18.99 -22.72 -21.01
CA VAL A 72 17.58 -22.92 -20.66
C VAL A 72 16.96 -21.56 -20.35
N LEU A 73 15.75 -21.34 -20.86
CA LEU A 73 14.96 -20.15 -20.61
C LEU A 73 13.86 -20.50 -19.60
N LEU A 74 14.00 -20.01 -18.37
CA LEU A 74 13.07 -20.29 -17.26
C LEU A 74 12.15 -19.11 -16.93
N ASP A 75 12.45 -17.94 -17.49
CA ASP A 75 11.56 -16.78 -17.52
C ASP A 75 11.84 -15.99 -18.81
N CYS A 76 10.90 -15.14 -19.22
CA CYS A 76 11.02 -14.30 -20.40
C CYS A 76 11.34 -12.83 -20.09
N GLY A 77 11.24 -12.42 -18.82
CA GLY A 77 11.25 -11.02 -18.42
C GLY A 77 10.22 -10.15 -19.12
N ALA A 78 10.57 -8.89 -19.42
CA ALA A 78 9.70 -7.98 -20.16
C ALA A 78 9.95 -8.04 -21.68
N VAL A 79 8.87 -8.24 -22.45
CA VAL A 79 8.85 -8.24 -23.92
C VAL A 79 8.92 -6.79 -24.42
N GLN A 80 9.89 -6.50 -25.28
CA GLN A 80 10.10 -5.17 -25.84
C GLN A 80 9.44 -5.08 -27.23
N ALA A 81 8.53 -4.11 -27.42
CA ALA A 81 7.96 -3.81 -28.74
C ALA A 81 8.96 -3.04 -29.61
N ASP A 82 9.74 -2.15 -28.99
CA ASP A 82 10.86 -1.44 -29.59
C ASP A 82 11.94 -1.15 -28.52
N ALA A 83 13.03 -0.46 -28.89
CA ALA A 83 14.15 -0.17 -27.99
C ALA A 83 13.79 0.63 -26.72
N LEU A 84 12.63 1.30 -26.71
CA LEU A 84 12.14 2.19 -25.67
C LEU A 84 10.76 1.80 -25.10
N THR A 85 10.03 0.87 -25.73
CA THR A 85 8.65 0.53 -25.35
C THR A 85 8.54 -0.93 -24.91
N VAL A 86 7.98 -1.16 -23.71
CA VAL A 86 7.63 -2.51 -23.22
C VAL A 86 6.18 -2.87 -23.55
N ASP A 87 5.97 -4.08 -24.06
CA ASP A 87 4.63 -4.65 -24.24
C ASP A 87 4.22 -5.45 -23.00
N ARG A 88 3.34 -4.86 -22.19
CA ARG A 88 2.90 -5.41 -20.91
C ARG A 88 2.08 -6.69 -21.06
N LEU A 89 1.20 -6.75 -22.05
CA LEU A 89 0.32 -7.91 -22.26
C LEU A 89 1.13 -9.08 -22.83
N ALA A 90 1.94 -8.82 -23.86
CA ALA A 90 2.81 -9.83 -24.42
C ALA A 90 3.81 -10.38 -23.38
N SER A 91 4.28 -9.53 -22.44
CA SER A 91 5.12 -9.98 -21.32
C SER A 91 4.41 -11.00 -20.43
N LEU A 92 3.16 -10.75 -20.04
CA LEU A 92 2.38 -11.65 -19.19
C LEU A 92 2.02 -12.96 -19.90
N GLU A 93 1.62 -12.88 -21.17
CA GLU A 93 1.33 -14.06 -22.00
C GLU A 93 2.58 -14.92 -22.17
N LYS A 94 3.71 -14.31 -22.54
CA LYS A 94 4.98 -15.02 -22.70
C LYS A 94 5.45 -15.66 -21.40
N TYR A 95 5.28 -14.98 -20.27
CA TYR A 95 5.63 -15.53 -18.96
C TYR A 95 4.74 -16.73 -18.61
N SER A 96 3.44 -16.63 -18.89
CA SER A 96 2.50 -17.74 -18.70
C SER A 96 2.92 -18.98 -19.49
N GLU A 97 3.26 -18.81 -20.77
CA GLU A 97 3.74 -19.90 -21.64
C GLU A 97 5.07 -20.50 -21.17
N THR A 98 6.00 -19.65 -20.69
CA THR A 98 7.39 -20.05 -20.44
C THR A 98 7.56 -20.64 -19.04
N ALA A 99 6.88 -20.09 -18.03
CA ALA A 99 7.14 -20.40 -16.62
C ALA A 99 5.92 -20.94 -15.85
N VAL A 100 4.69 -20.65 -16.31
CA VAL A 100 3.47 -21.06 -15.59
C VAL A 100 2.94 -22.39 -16.15
N ALA A 101 2.69 -22.48 -17.45
CA ALA A 101 2.14 -23.68 -18.09
C ALA A 101 3.06 -24.93 -17.94
N PRO A 102 4.37 -24.86 -18.21
CA PRO A 102 5.28 -26.00 -18.06
C PRO A 102 5.87 -26.14 -16.65
N ARG A 103 5.40 -25.36 -15.66
CA ARG A 103 6.01 -25.23 -14.32
C ARG A 103 6.35 -26.56 -13.64
N LYS A 104 5.41 -27.52 -13.68
CA LYS A 104 5.59 -28.84 -13.04
C LYS A 104 6.75 -29.63 -13.67
N SER A 105 6.94 -29.53 -14.98
CA SER A 105 8.08 -30.15 -15.67
C SER A 105 9.37 -29.42 -15.31
N ILE A 106 9.36 -28.08 -15.38
CA ILE A 106 10.53 -27.25 -15.04
C ILE A 106 11.05 -27.59 -13.64
N LEU A 107 10.19 -27.57 -12.63
CA LEU A 107 10.62 -27.85 -11.24
C LEU A 107 11.24 -29.24 -11.12
N LYS A 108 10.65 -30.26 -11.75
CA LYS A 108 11.19 -31.61 -11.75
C LYS A 108 12.58 -31.66 -12.41
N ASP A 109 12.71 -31.11 -13.60
CA ASP A 109 13.95 -31.14 -14.39
C ASP A 109 15.07 -30.35 -13.70
N GLU A 110 14.74 -29.19 -13.09
CA GLU A 110 15.70 -28.38 -12.35
C GLU A 110 16.15 -29.05 -11.04
N VAL A 111 15.24 -29.67 -10.29
CA VAL A 111 15.60 -30.41 -9.07
C VAL A 111 16.51 -31.59 -9.40
N GLU A 112 16.20 -32.36 -10.44
CA GLU A 112 17.06 -33.47 -10.90
C GLU A 112 18.44 -32.96 -11.33
N TRP A 113 18.48 -31.86 -12.08
CA TRP A 113 19.72 -31.27 -12.56
C TRP A 113 20.59 -30.71 -11.43
N LEU A 114 20.02 -29.94 -10.50
CA LEU A 114 20.73 -29.37 -9.34
C LEU A 114 21.39 -30.46 -8.48
N ASN A 115 20.68 -31.58 -8.27
CA ASN A 115 21.22 -32.74 -7.57
C ASN A 115 22.33 -33.44 -8.37
N SER A 116 22.20 -33.53 -9.70
CA SER A 116 23.19 -34.18 -10.57
C SER A 116 24.55 -33.48 -10.55
N ILE A 117 24.56 -32.14 -10.48
CA ILE A 117 25.79 -31.35 -10.39
C ILE A 117 26.28 -31.19 -8.94
N LYS A 118 25.51 -31.68 -7.95
CA LYS A 118 25.78 -31.54 -6.52
C LYS A 118 26.00 -30.08 -6.12
N ALA A 119 25.08 -29.20 -6.54
CA ALA A 119 25.20 -27.77 -6.24
C ALA A 119 25.21 -27.53 -4.71
N ASP A 120 26.20 -26.76 -4.24
CA ASP A 120 26.30 -26.31 -2.84
C ASP A 120 25.40 -25.10 -2.58
N LEU A 121 25.17 -24.25 -3.59
CA LEU A 121 24.33 -23.06 -3.49
C LEU A 121 23.68 -22.71 -4.84
N VAL A 122 22.40 -22.35 -4.79
CA VAL A 122 21.69 -21.75 -5.93
C VAL A 122 21.72 -20.23 -5.83
N VAL A 123 22.12 -19.57 -6.91
CA VAL A 123 22.14 -18.11 -7.00
C VAL A 123 21.20 -17.67 -8.11
N SER A 124 20.32 -16.72 -7.83
CA SER A 124 19.32 -16.25 -8.79
C SER A 124 19.48 -14.76 -9.08
N ASP A 125 19.74 -14.42 -10.34
CA ASP A 125 19.55 -13.09 -10.89
C ASP A 125 18.10 -12.97 -11.36
N VAL A 126 17.18 -12.94 -10.38
CA VAL A 126 15.71 -12.81 -10.52
C VAL A 126 15.03 -13.83 -11.42
N VAL A 127 15.47 -15.09 -11.38
CA VAL A 127 14.71 -16.22 -11.91
C VAL A 127 13.86 -16.80 -10.77
N PRO A 128 12.52 -16.60 -10.73
CA PRO A 128 11.70 -16.98 -9.57
C PRO A 128 11.75 -18.49 -9.31
N VAL A 129 11.51 -19.28 -10.36
CA VAL A 129 11.41 -20.74 -10.27
C VAL A 129 12.70 -21.40 -9.76
N ALA A 130 13.86 -20.74 -9.90
CA ALA A 130 15.13 -21.23 -9.36
C ALA A 130 15.13 -21.29 -7.82
N CYS A 131 14.49 -20.32 -7.15
CA CYS A 131 14.39 -20.29 -5.68
C CYS A 131 13.53 -21.45 -5.18
N ARG A 132 12.42 -21.73 -5.88
CA ARG A 132 11.55 -22.87 -5.57
C ARG A 132 12.21 -24.21 -5.87
N ALA A 133 12.86 -24.35 -7.02
CA ALA A 133 13.60 -25.56 -7.38
C ALA A 133 14.74 -25.87 -6.38
N ALA A 134 15.44 -24.84 -5.89
CA ALA A 134 16.44 -24.99 -4.84
C ALA A 134 15.82 -25.54 -3.55
N ALA A 135 14.70 -24.97 -3.10
CA ALA A 135 13.98 -25.42 -1.91
C ALA A 135 13.48 -26.87 -2.05
N ASP A 136 12.90 -27.22 -3.20
CA ASP A 136 12.42 -28.58 -3.49
C ASP A 136 13.60 -29.58 -3.55
N ALA A 137 14.80 -29.13 -3.95
CA ALA A 137 16.03 -29.93 -3.93
C ALA A 137 16.73 -29.96 -2.55
N GLY A 138 16.26 -29.19 -1.56
CA GLY A 138 16.90 -29.06 -0.25
C GLY A 138 18.22 -28.27 -0.27
N ILE A 139 18.41 -27.39 -1.26
CA ILE A 139 19.59 -26.56 -1.47
C ILE A 139 19.25 -25.11 -1.11
N ARG A 140 20.18 -24.41 -0.43
CA ARG A 140 20.01 -23.00 -0.07
C ARG A 140 20.04 -22.12 -1.33
N SER A 141 19.27 -21.04 -1.33
CA SER A 141 19.25 -20.09 -2.44
C SER A 141 19.40 -18.64 -2.00
N VAL A 142 20.10 -17.85 -2.82
CA VAL A 142 20.34 -16.41 -2.62
C VAL A 142 20.03 -15.67 -3.92
N CYS A 143 19.34 -14.53 -3.82
CA CYS A 143 19.09 -13.66 -4.97
C CYS A 143 20.14 -12.54 -5.04
N VAL A 144 20.54 -12.14 -6.25
CA VAL A 144 21.45 -11.00 -6.48
C VAL A 144 20.83 -10.07 -7.51
N THR A 145 20.27 -8.93 -7.11
CA THR A 145 19.52 -8.04 -8.04
C THR A 145 19.22 -6.66 -7.43
N ASN A 146 18.72 -5.73 -8.24
CA ASN A 146 18.13 -4.46 -7.83
C ASN A 146 16.60 -4.39 -8.02
N PHE A 147 15.95 -5.32 -8.72
CA PHE A 147 14.48 -5.34 -8.84
C PHE A 147 13.96 -6.77 -8.73
N SER A 148 12.64 -6.95 -8.69
CA SER A 148 12.01 -8.27 -8.71
C SER A 148 10.83 -8.31 -9.69
N TRP A 149 10.57 -9.47 -10.31
CA TRP A 149 9.51 -9.60 -11.33
C TRP A 149 8.09 -9.42 -10.79
N ASP A 150 7.84 -9.73 -9.52
CA ASP A 150 6.56 -9.42 -8.86
C ASP A 150 6.30 -7.91 -8.86
N PHE A 151 7.33 -7.09 -8.56
CA PHE A 151 7.25 -5.63 -8.64
C PHE A 151 7.02 -5.13 -10.07
N ILE A 152 7.75 -5.66 -11.06
CA ILE A 152 7.59 -5.23 -12.46
C ILE A 152 6.22 -5.63 -13.02
N TYR A 153 5.77 -6.87 -12.77
CA TYR A 153 4.51 -7.37 -13.31
C TYR A 153 3.26 -6.87 -12.58
N ALA A 154 3.38 -6.35 -11.36
CA ALA A 154 2.26 -5.75 -10.65
C ALA A 154 1.54 -4.67 -11.46
N GLU A 155 2.28 -3.77 -12.13
CA GLU A 155 1.67 -2.76 -13.01
C GLU A 155 1.07 -3.38 -14.28
N TYR A 156 1.68 -4.45 -14.80
CA TYR A 156 1.23 -5.08 -16.05
C TYR A 156 -0.12 -5.75 -15.84
N VAL A 157 -0.30 -6.42 -14.71
CA VAL A 157 -1.56 -7.07 -14.31
C VAL A 157 -2.68 -6.05 -14.14
N MET A 158 -2.39 -4.86 -13.61
CA MET A 158 -3.40 -3.80 -13.48
C MET A 158 -3.92 -3.32 -14.84
N ALA A 159 -3.09 -3.38 -15.89
CA ALA A 159 -3.51 -3.07 -17.25
C ALA A 159 -4.23 -4.23 -17.96
N ALA A 160 -3.91 -5.47 -17.60
CA ALA A 160 -4.40 -6.69 -18.26
C ALA A 160 -5.70 -7.27 -17.66
N GLY A 161 -6.06 -6.87 -16.44
CA GLY A 161 -7.19 -7.41 -15.70
C GLY A 161 -6.81 -8.49 -14.67
N HIS A 162 -7.77 -8.88 -13.83
CA HIS A 162 -7.52 -9.66 -12.62
C HIS A 162 -7.03 -11.10 -12.85
N HIS A 163 -7.22 -11.67 -14.04
CA HIS A 163 -6.86 -13.06 -14.36
C HIS A 163 -5.36 -13.36 -14.27
N HIS A 164 -4.50 -12.34 -14.40
CA HIS A 164 -3.04 -12.51 -14.31
C HIS A 164 -2.48 -12.27 -12.90
N ARG A 165 -3.31 -11.92 -11.90
CA ARG A 165 -2.84 -11.67 -10.52
C ARG A 165 -2.11 -12.85 -9.90
N SER A 166 -2.54 -14.08 -10.22
CA SER A 166 -1.91 -15.30 -9.74
C SER A 166 -0.43 -15.41 -10.13
N ILE A 167 -0.01 -14.83 -11.26
CA ILE A 167 1.39 -14.80 -11.70
C ILE A 167 2.25 -14.04 -10.69
N VAL A 168 1.81 -12.84 -10.28
CA VAL A 168 2.55 -11.99 -9.33
C VAL A 168 2.67 -12.67 -7.98
N TRP A 169 1.58 -13.26 -7.48
CA TRP A 169 1.59 -14.02 -6.22
C TRP A 169 2.52 -15.23 -6.28
N GLN A 170 2.50 -15.98 -7.38
CA GLN A 170 3.38 -17.14 -7.55
C GLN A 170 4.86 -16.73 -7.58
N ILE A 171 5.19 -15.63 -8.26
CA ILE A 171 6.56 -15.09 -8.29
C ILE A 171 7.01 -14.67 -6.89
N ALA A 172 6.16 -13.96 -6.15
CA ALA A 172 6.46 -13.54 -4.78
C ALA A 172 6.63 -14.74 -3.84
N GLU A 173 5.79 -15.78 -3.98
CA GLU A 173 5.93 -17.04 -3.25
C GLU A 173 7.27 -17.71 -3.57
N ASP A 174 7.64 -17.80 -4.85
CA ASP A 174 8.91 -18.40 -5.28
C ASP A 174 10.11 -17.68 -4.66
N TYR A 175 10.13 -16.34 -4.71
CA TYR A 175 11.17 -15.55 -4.07
C TYR A 175 11.19 -15.70 -2.55
N SER A 176 10.07 -16.00 -1.90
CA SER A 176 10.02 -16.17 -0.45
C SER A 176 10.79 -17.40 0.06
N HIS A 177 11.11 -18.35 -0.83
CA HIS A 177 11.98 -19.50 -0.53
C HIS A 177 13.47 -19.17 -0.56
N CYS A 178 13.82 -17.97 -1.02
CA CYS A 178 15.18 -17.45 -0.98
C CYS A 178 15.57 -17.08 0.46
N GLU A 179 16.80 -17.39 0.85
CA GLU A 179 17.28 -17.13 2.21
C GLU A 179 17.44 -15.64 2.48
N PHE A 180 18.07 -14.93 1.55
CA PHE A 180 18.19 -13.48 1.57
C PHE A 180 18.52 -12.92 0.18
N LEU A 181 18.31 -11.62 0.04
CA LEU A 181 18.66 -10.85 -1.16
C LEU A 181 19.97 -10.10 -0.97
N ILE A 182 20.94 -10.32 -1.87
CA ILE A 182 22.05 -9.40 -2.11
C ILE A 182 21.54 -8.31 -3.03
N ARG A 183 21.29 -7.12 -2.47
CA ARG A 183 20.63 -6.02 -3.16
C ARG A 183 21.64 -5.04 -3.76
N LEU A 184 21.48 -4.80 -5.04
CA LEU A 184 22.32 -3.88 -5.80
C LEU A 184 21.76 -2.43 -5.72
N PRO A 185 22.58 -1.38 -5.82
CA PRO A 185 22.11 0.01 -5.78
C PRO A 185 21.10 0.38 -6.89
N GLY A 186 20.27 1.40 -6.66
CA GLY A 186 19.21 1.78 -7.62
C GLY A 186 18.06 0.76 -7.62
N TYR A 187 17.75 0.24 -6.43
CA TYR A 187 16.79 -0.84 -6.26
C TYR A 187 15.33 -0.38 -6.25
N CYS A 188 14.46 -1.27 -6.70
CA CYS A 188 13.01 -1.17 -6.53
C CYS A 188 12.58 -1.76 -5.18
N PRO A 189 11.36 -1.46 -4.70
CA PRO A 189 10.72 -2.20 -3.62
C PRO A 189 10.67 -3.70 -3.94
N MET A 190 11.10 -4.55 -3.00
CA MET A 190 11.10 -6.00 -3.18
C MET A 190 10.60 -6.73 -1.92
N PRO A 191 9.30 -6.62 -1.60
CA PRO A 191 8.74 -7.08 -0.32
C PRO A 191 8.70 -8.61 -0.15
N ALA A 192 8.90 -9.36 -1.24
CA ALA A 192 8.97 -10.82 -1.23
C ALA A 192 10.19 -11.34 -0.44
N PHE A 193 11.28 -10.57 -0.38
CA PHE A 193 12.50 -10.97 0.34
C PHE A 193 12.41 -10.59 1.81
N ARG A 194 12.72 -11.56 2.66
CA ARG A 194 12.72 -11.39 4.11
C ARG A 194 13.94 -10.63 4.61
N ASP A 195 15.12 -11.05 4.18
CA ASP A 195 16.41 -10.53 4.60
C ASP A 195 17.16 -9.92 3.42
N VAL A 196 17.87 -8.81 3.63
CA VAL A 196 18.50 -8.03 2.57
C VAL A 196 19.89 -7.55 2.99
N ILE A 197 20.88 -7.75 2.13
CA ILE A 197 22.25 -7.28 2.27
C ILE A 197 22.55 -6.32 1.10
N ASP A 198 22.70 -5.04 1.40
CA ASP A 198 23.08 -4.05 0.39
C ASP A 198 24.59 -4.18 0.07
N VAL A 199 24.94 -4.23 -1.21
CA VAL A 199 26.33 -4.29 -1.69
C VAL A 199 26.69 -3.06 -2.54
N PRO A 200 28.00 -2.77 -2.73
CA PRO A 200 28.43 -1.72 -3.63
C PRO A 200 28.01 -1.96 -5.10
N LEU A 201 28.23 -0.99 -5.98
CA LEU A 201 27.91 -1.16 -7.41
C LEU A 201 28.67 -2.36 -8.00
N VAL A 202 27.96 -3.18 -8.77
CA VAL A 202 28.56 -4.22 -9.60
C VAL A 202 28.90 -3.59 -10.95
N VAL A 203 30.20 -3.50 -11.22
CA VAL A 203 30.75 -2.79 -12.37
C VAL A 203 31.81 -3.67 -13.01
N ARG A 204 31.77 -3.77 -14.34
CA ARG A 204 32.78 -4.49 -15.10
C ARG A 204 34.09 -3.71 -15.14
N ARG A 205 35.24 -4.36 -14.95
CA ARG A 205 36.55 -3.69 -14.94
C ARG A 205 36.97 -3.22 -16.33
N LEU A 206 37.76 -2.14 -16.39
CA LEU A 206 38.37 -1.67 -17.64
C LEU A 206 39.51 -2.61 -18.07
N HIS A 207 39.56 -2.94 -19.35
CA HIS A 207 40.71 -3.62 -19.95
C HIS A 207 41.73 -2.62 -20.49
N LYS A 208 41.26 -1.46 -20.95
CA LYS A 208 42.09 -0.39 -21.52
C LYS A 208 41.81 0.95 -20.85
N SER A 209 42.84 1.77 -20.74
CA SER A 209 42.70 3.16 -20.31
C SER A 209 42.08 4.01 -21.42
N ARG A 210 41.47 5.14 -21.02
CA ARG A 210 40.95 6.16 -21.94
C ARG A 210 41.96 6.56 -23.03
N LYS A 211 43.24 6.71 -22.68
CA LYS A 211 44.30 7.12 -23.63
C LYS A 211 44.57 6.05 -24.68
N GLU A 212 44.57 4.78 -24.29
CA GLU A 212 44.79 3.66 -25.21
C GLU A 212 43.65 3.53 -26.22
N VAL A 213 42.40 3.56 -25.73
CA VAL A 213 41.21 3.48 -26.60
C VAL A 213 41.16 4.64 -27.60
N ARG A 214 41.42 5.87 -27.16
CA ARG A 214 41.40 7.05 -28.04
C ARG A 214 42.51 7.01 -29.08
N LYS A 215 43.70 6.52 -28.71
CA LYS A 215 44.82 6.32 -29.64
C LYS A 215 44.48 5.28 -30.71
N GLU A 216 43.89 4.15 -30.34
CA GLU A 216 43.46 3.10 -31.28
C GLU A 216 42.40 3.61 -32.26
N LEU A 217 41.51 4.49 -31.81
CA LEU A 217 40.48 5.11 -32.64
C LEU A 217 40.98 6.33 -33.46
N GLY A 218 42.23 6.77 -33.26
CA GLY A 218 42.76 7.98 -33.91
C GLY A 218 42.01 9.26 -33.51
N ILE A 219 41.64 9.38 -32.24
CA ILE A 219 40.89 10.51 -31.68
C ILE A 219 41.83 11.32 -30.76
N GLU A 220 42.07 12.58 -31.10
CA GLU A 220 42.86 13.52 -30.30
C GLU A 220 42.14 13.89 -29.00
N ASP A 221 42.87 14.25 -27.93
CA ASP A 221 42.31 14.45 -26.58
C ASP A 221 41.33 15.64 -26.45
N ASP A 222 41.40 16.62 -27.36
CA ASP A 222 40.54 17.80 -27.41
C ASP A 222 39.18 17.54 -28.11
N VAL A 223 39.08 16.47 -28.91
CA VAL A 223 37.85 16.07 -29.60
C VAL A 223 36.84 15.51 -28.61
N LYS A 224 35.64 16.10 -28.54
CA LYS A 224 34.56 15.56 -27.71
C LYS A 224 33.98 14.29 -28.30
N LEU A 225 33.87 13.25 -27.46
CA LEU A 225 33.45 11.92 -27.86
C LEU A 225 32.13 11.52 -27.17
N LEU A 226 31.11 11.22 -27.96
CA LEU A 226 29.84 10.65 -27.51
C LEU A 226 29.86 9.13 -27.71
N ILE A 227 29.27 8.36 -26.80
CA ILE A 227 28.91 6.96 -27.07
C ILE A 227 27.39 6.79 -27.12
N LEU A 228 26.90 6.23 -28.23
CA LEU A 228 25.48 5.94 -28.47
C LEU A 228 25.21 4.45 -28.20
N ASN A 229 24.49 4.15 -27.12
CA ASN A 229 24.28 2.78 -26.66
C ASN A 229 22.83 2.51 -26.23
N PHE A 230 22.16 1.62 -26.98
CA PHE A 230 20.78 1.18 -26.72
C PHE A 230 20.66 -0.34 -26.47
N GLY A 231 21.77 -0.99 -26.09
CA GLY A 231 21.74 -2.36 -25.53
C GLY A 231 21.46 -3.47 -26.54
N GLY A 232 22.14 -3.47 -27.69
CA GLY A 232 22.18 -4.62 -28.62
C GLY A 232 20.98 -4.78 -29.56
N GLN A 233 19.91 -3.98 -29.42
CA GLN A 233 18.84 -3.94 -30.41
C GLN A 233 19.18 -3.00 -31.58
N PRO A 234 18.95 -3.41 -32.85
CA PRO A 234 19.13 -2.52 -33.99
C PRO A 234 18.17 -1.34 -33.87
N ALA A 235 18.70 -0.15 -33.64
CA ALA A 235 17.88 1.03 -33.38
C ALA A 235 17.12 1.53 -34.63
N GLY A 236 17.53 1.11 -35.84
CA GLY A 236 16.84 1.46 -37.09
C GLY A 236 16.84 2.97 -37.44
N TRP A 237 17.59 3.79 -36.70
CA TRP A 237 17.58 5.25 -36.88
C TRP A 237 18.49 5.71 -38.02
N LYS A 238 18.04 6.71 -38.78
CA LYS A 238 18.85 7.42 -39.77
C LYS A 238 19.59 8.59 -39.11
N LEU A 239 20.83 8.33 -38.70
CA LEU A 239 21.69 9.34 -38.09
C LEU A 239 22.15 10.37 -39.13
N LYS A 240 22.21 11.65 -38.73
CA LYS A 240 22.70 12.75 -39.56
C LYS A 240 23.84 13.49 -38.87
N GLU A 241 24.73 14.05 -39.67
CA GLU A 241 25.89 14.82 -39.17
C GLU A 241 25.48 15.99 -38.26
N GLU A 242 24.38 16.66 -38.59
CA GLU A 242 23.80 17.81 -37.88
C GLU A 242 23.31 17.52 -36.45
N TYR A 243 23.24 16.25 -36.04
CA TYR A 243 22.76 15.86 -34.71
C TYR A 243 23.81 16.09 -33.63
N LEU A 244 25.10 16.13 -34.00
CA LEU A 244 26.19 16.39 -33.07
C LEU A 244 26.62 17.87 -33.11
N PRO A 245 27.10 18.44 -31.99
CA PRO A 245 27.76 19.73 -32.03
C PRO A 245 29.02 19.69 -32.91
N SER A 246 29.39 20.83 -33.50
CA SER A 246 30.56 20.93 -34.38
C SER A 246 31.83 20.45 -33.66
N GLY A 247 32.60 19.59 -34.33
CA GLY A 247 33.86 19.01 -33.81
C GLY A 247 33.69 17.76 -32.93
N TRP A 248 32.46 17.31 -32.67
CA TRP A 248 32.23 16.07 -31.92
C TRP A 248 32.27 14.84 -32.81
N LYS A 249 32.68 13.71 -32.23
CA LYS A 249 32.54 12.36 -32.82
C LYS A 249 31.63 11.50 -31.96
N CYS A 250 30.95 10.52 -32.57
CA CYS A 250 30.07 9.59 -31.87
C CYS A 250 30.41 8.14 -32.17
N LEU A 251 30.61 7.33 -31.14
CA LEU A 251 30.76 5.88 -31.22
C LEU A 251 29.37 5.23 -31.20
N VAL A 252 29.07 4.39 -32.19
CA VAL A 252 27.76 3.74 -32.32
C VAL A 252 27.87 2.25 -32.00
N CYS A 253 27.26 1.84 -30.88
CA CYS A 253 27.16 0.43 -30.49
C CYS A 253 26.08 -0.28 -31.34
N GLY A 254 26.44 -1.41 -31.96
CA GLY A 254 25.45 -2.27 -32.65
C GLY A 254 24.85 -1.68 -33.93
N ALA A 255 25.56 -0.80 -34.64
CA ALA A 255 25.07 -0.21 -35.88
C ALA A 255 24.76 -1.27 -36.96
N SER A 256 23.67 -1.08 -37.71
CA SER A 256 23.36 -1.83 -38.93
C SER A 256 24.45 -1.66 -40.00
N ASP A 257 24.42 -2.46 -41.06
CA ASP A 257 25.39 -2.37 -42.16
C ASP A 257 25.16 -1.16 -43.10
N SER A 258 24.24 -0.27 -42.74
CA SER A 258 24.03 1.02 -43.38
C SER A 258 25.22 1.97 -43.20
N GLN A 259 25.52 2.75 -44.24
CA GLN A 259 26.58 3.77 -44.20
C GLN A 259 26.26 4.84 -43.13
N LEU A 260 27.18 5.03 -42.18
CA LEU A 260 27.09 6.06 -41.14
C LEU A 260 27.70 7.38 -41.64
N PRO A 261 27.24 8.55 -41.15
CA PRO A 261 27.89 9.82 -41.45
C PRO A 261 29.33 9.88 -40.92
N PRO A 262 30.21 10.76 -41.49
CA PRO A 262 31.65 10.77 -41.17
C PRO A 262 32.01 11.00 -39.70
N ASN A 263 31.17 11.72 -38.96
CA ASN A 263 31.34 11.98 -37.52
C ASN A 263 30.80 10.85 -36.62
N PHE A 264 30.30 9.76 -37.19
CA PHE A 264 29.84 8.57 -36.48
C PHE A 264 30.72 7.36 -36.81
N ILE A 265 31.26 6.72 -35.77
CA ILE A 265 32.18 5.59 -35.87
C ILE A 265 31.44 4.33 -35.43
N LYS A 266 31.35 3.33 -36.31
CA LYS A 266 30.77 2.02 -35.98
C LYS A 266 31.72 1.23 -35.09
N LEU A 267 31.24 0.79 -33.93
CA LEU A 267 31.98 -0.15 -33.09
C LEU A 267 31.80 -1.60 -33.58
N PRO A 268 32.82 -2.45 -33.44
CA PRO A 268 32.69 -3.89 -33.63
C PRO A 268 31.56 -4.51 -32.79
N LYS A 269 30.96 -5.61 -33.25
CA LYS A 269 29.87 -6.27 -32.52
C LYS A 269 30.31 -6.87 -31.17
N ASP A 270 31.57 -7.23 -31.08
CA ASP A 270 32.27 -7.78 -29.92
C ASP A 270 33.06 -6.72 -29.13
N ALA A 271 32.82 -5.43 -29.41
CA ALA A 271 33.47 -4.34 -28.70
C ALA A 271 33.14 -4.38 -27.20
N TYR A 272 34.17 -4.34 -26.36
CA TYR A 272 34.02 -4.27 -24.91
C TYR A 272 33.60 -2.86 -24.47
N THR A 273 32.28 -2.64 -24.40
CA THR A 273 31.65 -1.33 -24.17
C THR A 273 32.20 -0.51 -22.98
N PRO A 274 32.56 -1.10 -21.81
CA PRO A 274 33.08 -0.33 -20.68
C PRO A 274 34.30 0.54 -21.01
N ASP A 275 35.24 0.01 -21.82
CA ASP A 275 36.43 0.75 -22.26
C ASP A 275 36.06 1.99 -23.08
N PHE A 276 35.09 1.84 -24.00
CA PHE A 276 34.61 2.94 -24.84
C PHE A 276 33.79 3.96 -24.04
N MET A 277 33.05 3.52 -23.02
CA MET A 277 32.35 4.41 -22.10
C MET A 277 33.35 5.29 -21.33
N ALA A 278 34.37 4.70 -20.71
CA ALA A 278 35.41 5.46 -20.01
C ALA A 278 36.23 6.38 -20.95
N ALA A 279 36.35 6.00 -22.23
CA ALA A 279 37.02 6.83 -23.24
C ALA A 279 36.18 8.02 -23.75
N SER A 280 34.86 8.01 -23.48
CA SER A 280 33.90 9.02 -23.95
C SER A 280 33.75 10.19 -22.96
N ASP A 281 33.28 11.33 -23.45
CA ASP A 281 32.98 12.52 -22.64
C ASP A 281 31.51 12.56 -22.22
N CYS A 282 30.64 11.86 -22.96
CA CYS A 282 29.21 11.78 -22.69
C CYS A 282 28.67 10.45 -23.24
N MET A 283 27.60 9.95 -22.65
CA MET A 283 26.81 8.83 -23.15
C MET A 283 25.42 9.30 -23.56
N LEU A 284 24.88 8.76 -24.66
CA LEU A 284 23.47 8.86 -25.05
C LEU A 284 22.88 7.46 -25.18
N GLY A 285 21.80 7.17 -24.47
CA GLY A 285 21.28 5.80 -24.41
C GLY A 285 19.97 5.64 -23.65
N LYS A 286 19.62 4.38 -23.40
CA LYS A 286 18.49 3.99 -22.52
C LYS A 286 18.99 3.64 -21.12
N ILE A 287 18.14 3.88 -20.12
CA ILE A 287 18.41 3.49 -18.74
C ILE A 287 18.29 1.97 -18.59
N GLY A 288 19.34 1.37 -18.02
CA GLY A 288 19.37 0.01 -17.53
C GLY A 288 20.48 -0.15 -16.50
N TYR A 289 20.36 -1.09 -15.58
CA TYR A 289 21.29 -1.20 -14.45
C TYR A 289 22.77 -1.17 -14.88
N GLY A 290 23.17 -1.98 -15.86
CA GLY A 290 24.56 -2.06 -16.30
C GLY A 290 25.11 -0.76 -16.91
N THR A 291 24.30 -0.03 -17.70
CA THR A 291 24.75 1.25 -18.28
C THR A 291 24.84 2.33 -17.21
N VAL A 292 23.91 2.34 -16.26
CA VAL A 292 23.91 3.27 -15.14
C VAL A 292 25.07 3.01 -14.18
N SER A 293 25.31 1.75 -13.80
CA SER A 293 26.40 1.41 -12.86
C SER A 293 27.76 1.78 -13.44
N GLU A 294 27.99 1.51 -14.73
CA GLU A 294 29.22 1.87 -15.45
C GLU A 294 29.36 3.39 -15.62
N ALA A 295 28.28 4.10 -16.00
CA ALA A 295 28.32 5.55 -16.13
C ALA A 295 28.67 6.24 -14.80
N LEU A 296 28.09 5.78 -13.69
CA LEU A 296 28.41 6.30 -12.36
C LEU A 296 29.85 5.98 -11.94
N ALA A 297 30.28 4.74 -12.13
CA ALA A 297 31.63 4.30 -11.77
C ALA A 297 32.72 5.06 -12.53
N TYR A 298 32.48 5.35 -13.81
CA TYR A 298 33.41 6.08 -14.67
C TYR A 298 33.17 7.59 -14.70
N LYS A 299 32.23 8.09 -13.89
CA LYS A 299 31.85 9.52 -13.82
C LYS A 299 31.53 10.10 -15.20
N LEU A 300 30.86 9.31 -16.03
CA LEU A 300 30.46 9.65 -17.40
C LEU A 300 29.08 10.31 -17.37
N PRO A 301 28.93 11.58 -17.80
CA PRO A 301 27.63 12.19 -17.97
C PRO A 301 26.74 11.36 -18.92
N PHE A 302 25.49 11.13 -18.50
CA PHE A 302 24.56 10.26 -19.18
C PHE A 302 23.30 11.02 -19.60
N VAL A 303 23.19 11.28 -20.90
CA VAL A 303 21.95 11.72 -21.53
C VAL A 303 21.08 10.50 -21.81
N PHE A 304 19.91 10.43 -21.19
CA PHE A 304 19.03 9.27 -21.31
C PHE A 304 17.67 9.62 -21.89
N VAL A 305 17.04 8.63 -22.50
CA VAL A 305 15.66 8.73 -23.00
C VAL A 305 14.78 7.78 -22.20
N ARG A 306 13.64 8.28 -21.74
CA ARG A 306 12.67 7.51 -20.97
C ARG A 306 12.13 6.31 -21.75
N ARG A 307 11.86 5.23 -21.02
CA ARG A 307 11.18 4.05 -21.51
C ARG A 307 9.77 4.00 -20.96
N ASP A 308 8.82 3.85 -21.87
CA ASP A 308 7.44 3.68 -21.46
C ASP A 308 7.25 2.27 -20.87
N TYR A 309 6.59 2.21 -19.71
CA TYR A 309 6.19 0.97 -19.01
C TYR A 309 7.33 0.08 -18.50
N PHE A 310 8.48 0.68 -18.14
CA PHE A 310 9.57 -0.02 -17.46
C PHE A 310 9.77 0.48 -16.02
N ASN A 311 9.20 -0.26 -15.07
CA ASN A 311 9.03 0.19 -13.68
C ASN A 311 10.34 0.34 -12.88
N GLU A 312 11.43 -0.25 -13.34
CA GLU A 312 12.76 -0.09 -12.74
C GLU A 312 13.36 1.30 -13.04
N GLU A 313 12.99 1.90 -14.17
CA GLU A 313 13.60 3.13 -14.68
C GLU A 313 13.57 4.30 -13.70
N PRO A 314 12.45 4.63 -13.01
CA PRO A 314 12.41 5.75 -12.09
C PRO A 314 13.45 5.66 -10.96
N PHE A 315 13.75 4.45 -10.47
CA PHE A 315 14.72 4.24 -9.40
C PHE A 315 16.16 4.45 -9.89
N LEU A 316 16.46 3.96 -11.08
CA LEU A 316 17.76 4.18 -11.73
C LEU A 316 17.96 5.64 -12.14
N ARG A 317 16.91 6.31 -12.62
CA ARG A 317 16.90 7.75 -12.91
C ARG A 317 17.22 8.55 -11.65
N ASN A 318 16.47 8.31 -10.57
CA ASN A 318 16.69 9.01 -9.31
C ASN A 318 18.12 8.82 -8.81
N MET A 319 18.70 7.63 -8.98
CA MET A 319 20.09 7.37 -8.66
C MET A 319 21.06 8.20 -9.52
N LEU A 320 20.86 8.27 -10.85
CA LEU A 320 21.68 9.11 -11.74
C LEU A 320 21.59 10.59 -11.39
N GLU A 321 20.39 11.08 -11.10
CA GLU A 321 20.13 12.48 -10.77
C GLU A 321 20.73 12.85 -9.41
N PHE A 322 20.59 11.98 -8.41
CA PHE A 322 21.18 12.14 -7.08
C PHE A 322 22.70 12.35 -7.15
N TYR A 323 23.39 11.56 -8.00
CA TYR A 323 24.84 11.69 -8.22
C TYR A 323 25.22 12.68 -9.33
N GLN A 324 24.30 13.57 -9.74
CA GLN A 324 24.52 14.63 -10.73
C GLN A 324 25.06 14.12 -12.08
N GLY A 325 24.67 12.91 -12.47
CA GLY A 325 25.14 12.23 -13.67
C GLY A 325 24.17 12.20 -14.84
N GLY A 326 22.89 12.55 -14.62
CA GLY A 326 21.82 12.36 -15.62
C GLY A 326 21.33 13.65 -16.28
N VAL A 327 21.03 13.57 -17.59
CA VAL A 327 20.20 14.56 -18.31
C VAL A 327 19.10 13.83 -19.07
N GLU A 328 17.84 14.10 -18.76
CA GLU A 328 16.71 13.54 -19.50
C GLU A 328 16.55 14.23 -20.86
N MET A 329 16.44 13.44 -21.93
CA MET A 329 16.07 13.86 -23.28
C MET A 329 14.72 13.25 -23.65
N ILE A 330 13.79 14.08 -24.14
CA ILE A 330 12.49 13.60 -24.61
C ILE A 330 12.63 12.83 -25.94
N ARG A 331 11.80 11.80 -26.13
CA ARG A 331 11.84 10.91 -27.31
C ARG A 331 11.74 11.66 -28.64
N ARG A 332 10.95 12.74 -28.70
CA ARG A 332 10.84 13.59 -29.90
C ARG A 332 12.19 14.13 -30.33
N ASP A 333 12.96 14.67 -29.39
CA ASP A 333 14.24 15.35 -29.67
C ASP A 333 15.34 14.34 -30.04
N LEU A 334 15.27 13.12 -29.47
CA LEU A 334 16.10 11.99 -29.93
C LEU A 334 15.86 11.73 -31.43
N LEU A 335 14.60 11.60 -31.85
CA LEU A 335 14.23 11.22 -33.21
C LEU A 335 14.43 12.34 -34.25
N THR A 336 14.22 13.60 -33.86
CA THR A 336 14.43 14.75 -34.74
C THR A 336 15.89 15.21 -34.80
N GLY A 337 16.73 14.73 -33.86
CA GLY A 337 18.15 15.07 -33.81
C GLY A 337 18.47 16.36 -33.06
N HIS A 338 17.57 16.85 -32.22
CA HIS A 338 17.78 18.05 -31.41
C HIS A 338 18.65 17.76 -30.18
N TRP A 339 19.81 17.11 -30.35
CA TRP A 339 20.62 16.58 -29.25
C TRP A 339 21.52 17.64 -28.61
N LYS A 340 21.94 18.65 -29.39
CA LYS A 340 22.95 19.65 -29.00
C LYS A 340 22.72 20.28 -27.61
N PRO A 341 21.52 20.78 -27.25
CA PRO A 341 21.32 21.41 -25.93
C PRO A 341 21.53 20.42 -24.77
N TYR A 342 21.14 19.16 -24.96
CA TYR A 342 21.29 18.11 -23.95
C TYR A 342 22.74 17.71 -23.77
N LEU A 343 23.50 17.61 -24.88
CA LEU A 343 24.93 17.27 -24.86
C LEU A 343 25.77 18.38 -24.23
N GLU A 344 25.48 19.65 -24.56
CA GLU A 344 26.14 20.81 -23.94
C GLU A 344 25.86 20.88 -22.45
N ARG A 345 24.62 20.59 -22.02
CA ARG A 345 24.26 20.48 -20.61
C ARG A 345 25.02 19.33 -19.94
N ALA A 346 25.07 18.15 -20.55
CA ALA A 346 25.72 16.97 -19.99
C ALA A 346 27.21 17.20 -19.71
N ILE A 347 27.94 17.89 -20.59
CA ILE A 347 29.36 18.21 -20.36
C ILE A 347 29.58 19.16 -19.17
N SER A 348 28.59 19.97 -18.81
CA SER A 348 28.70 20.84 -17.63
C SER A 348 28.42 20.13 -16.30
N LEU A 349 27.91 18.88 -16.35
CA LEU A 349 27.71 18.07 -15.16
C LEU A 349 29.02 17.65 -14.51
N LYS A 350 28.97 17.42 -13.20
CA LYS A 350 30.08 16.89 -12.41
C LYS A 350 29.62 15.66 -11.64
N PRO A 351 29.55 14.49 -12.31
CA PRO A 351 29.10 13.26 -11.65
C PRO A 351 29.94 12.97 -10.39
N CYS A 352 29.26 12.74 -9.26
CA CYS A 352 29.88 12.72 -7.93
C CYS A 352 29.71 11.39 -7.19
N TYR A 353 29.63 10.27 -7.90
CA TYR A 353 29.56 8.96 -7.25
C TYR A 353 30.85 8.66 -6.46
N GLU A 354 30.70 8.41 -5.16
CA GLU A 354 31.80 8.10 -4.21
C GLU A 354 31.64 6.73 -3.54
N GLY A 355 30.60 5.96 -3.89
CA GLY A 355 30.39 4.61 -3.35
C GLY A 355 31.40 3.59 -3.90
N GLY A 356 31.44 2.41 -3.28
CA GLY A 356 32.27 1.31 -3.78
C GLY A 356 31.81 0.80 -5.15
N ILE A 357 32.76 0.28 -5.94
CA ILE A 357 32.55 -0.33 -7.28
C ILE A 357 32.95 -1.81 -7.33
N ASN A 358 33.32 -2.39 -6.18
CA ASN A 358 33.75 -3.78 -6.04
C ASN A 358 32.58 -4.72 -5.67
N GLY A 359 31.35 -4.36 -6.02
CA GLY A 359 30.16 -5.12 -5.64
C GLY A 359 30.19 -6.58 -6.10
N GLY A 360 30.80 -6.87 -7.25
CA GLY A 360 30.93 -8.24 -7.77
C GLY A 360 31.80 -9.14 -6.88
N GLU A 361 32.88 -8.58 -6.32
CA GLU A 361 33.77 -9.27 -5.38
C GLU A 361 33.09 -9.47 -4.03
N VAL A 362 32.45 -8.42 -3.50
CA VAL A 362 31.72 -8.47 -2.23
C VAL A 362 30.58 -9.48 -2.30
N ALA A 363 29.80 -9.50 -3.39
CA ALA A 363 28.73 -10.46 -3.61
C ALA A 363 29.29 -11.90 -3.69
N ALA A 364 30.35 -12.13 -4.47
CA ALA A 364 30.99 -13.45 -4.56
C ALA A 364 31.49 -13.97 -3.20
N HIS A 365 32.06 -13.09 -2.38
CA HIS A 365 32.50 -13.42 -1.02
C HIS A 365 31.32 -13.83 -0.12
N ILE A 366 30.24 -13.06 -0.13
CA ILE A 366 29.02 -13.39 0.64
C ILE A 366 28.45 -14.75 0.20
N LEU A 367 28.38 -15.00 -1.11
CA LEU A 367 27.91 -16.27 -1.66
C LEU A 367 28.79 -17.45 -1.22
N GLN A 368 30.12 -17.27 -1.22
CA GLN A 368 31.07 -18.27 -0.75
C GLN A 368 30.87 -18.58 0.74
N GLU A 369 30.82 -17.57 1.60
CA GLU A 369 30.61 -17.77 3.04
C GLU A 369 29.26 -18.44 3.32
N THR A 370 28.22 -18.06 2.57
CA THR A 370 26.88 -18.66 2.65
C THR A 370 26.93 -20.13 2.31
N ALA A 371 27.54 -20.51 1.17
CA ALA A 371 27.69 -21.91 0.76
C ALA A 371 28.48 -22.77 1.78
N ILE A 372 29.37 -22.16 2.56
CA ILE A 372 30.14 -22.85 3.63
C ILE A 372 29.32 -23.00 4.93
N GLY A 373 28.14 -22.39 5.02
CA GLY A 373 27.25 -22.52 6.18
C GLY A 373 27.12 -21.25 7.03
N LYS A 374 27.74 -20.12 6.63
CA LYS A 374 27.52 -18.84 7.32
C LYS A 374 26.07 -18.41 7.10
N ASN A 375 25.44 -17.99 8.20
CA ASN A 375 24.08 -17.47 8.17
C ASN A 375 24.14 -15.93 8.26
N TYR A 376 23.44 -15.27 7.34
CA TYR A 376 23.30 -13.81 7.32
C TYR A 376 21.86 -13.36 7.63
N ALA A 377 20.96 -14.29 7.93
CA ALA A 377 19.64 -13.97 8.44
C ALA A 377 19.80 -13.10 9.69
N SER A 378 19.23 -11.90 9.63
CA SER A 378 19.38 -10.90 10.67
C SER A 378 18.25 -11.07 11.67
N ASP A 379 18.56 -11.29 12.95
CA ASP A 379 17.59 -11.11 14.05
C ASP A 379 17.18 -9.63 14.22
N LYS A 380 17.83 -8.70 13.50
CA LYS A 380 17.50 -7.27 13.47
C LYS A 380 16.52 -6.96 12.34
N LEU A 381 15.30 -6.61 12.75
CA LEU A 381 14.20 -5.90 12.08
C LEU A 381 14.46 -5.39 10.64
N SER A 382 14.51 -6.30 9.66
CA SER A 382 14.22 -5.98 8.24
C SER A 382 12.74 -5.63 8.02
N GLY A 383 11.89 -5.89 9.02
CA GLY A 383 10.43 -5.73 8.96
C GLY A 383 9.96 -4.32 8.59
N ALA A 384 10.61 -3.26 9.11
CA ALA A 384 10.23 -1.88 8.76
C ALA A 384 10.46 -1.60 7.27
N ARG A 385 11.61 -2.03 6.73
CA ARG A 385 11.95 -1.91 5.31
C ARG A 385 11.03 -2.78 4.44
N ARG A 386 10.71 -3.99 4.87
CA ARG A 386 9.80 -4.89 4.15
C ARG A 386 8.36 -4.39 4.15
N LEU A 387 7.86 -3.89 5.28
CA LEU A 387 6.55 -3.26 5.39
C LEU A 387 6.47 -2.03 4.47
N ARG A 388 7.50 -1.19 4.50
CA ARG A 388 7.67 -0.05 3.63
C ARG A 388 7.62 -0.43 2.15
N ASP A 389 8.41 -1.43 1.75
CA ASP A 389 8.42 -1.93 0.38
C ASP A 389 7.06 -2.57 0.02
N ALA A 390 6.38 -3.22 0.96
CA ALA A 390 5.04 -3.80 0.77
C ALA A 390 3.94 -2.73 0.63
N ILE A 391 4.04 -1.61 1.36
CA ILE A 391 3.14 -0.46 1.21
C ILE A 391 3.31 0.15 -0.18
N ILE A 392 4.55 0.37 -0.65
CA ILE A 392 4.77 0.88 -2.01
C ILE A 392 4.25 -0.11 -3.04
N PHE A 393 4.53 -1.40 -2.87
CA PHE A 393 4.04 -2.44 -3.75
C PHE A 393 2.50 -2.50 -3.78
N GLY A 394 1.85 -2.37 -2.64
CA GLY A 394 0.39 -2.27 -2.51
C GLY A 394 -0.18 -1.01 -3.17
N TYR A 395 0.50 0.12 -3.06
CA TYR A 395 0.14 1.35 -3.75
C TYR A 395 0.23 1.20 -5.27
N GLU A 396 1.30 0.57 -5.77
CA GLU A 396 1.47 0.27 -7.20
C GLU A 396 0.36 -0.67 -7.72
N LEU A 397 -0.03 -1.68 -6.94
CA LEU A 397 -1.15 -2.57 -7.24
C LEU A 397 -2.53 -1.85 -7.24
N GLN A 398 -2.60 -0.58 -6.84
CA GLN A 398 -3.83 0.20 -6.77
C GLN A 398 -3.79 1.47 -7.66
N ARG A 399 -2.71 1.68 -8.42
CA ARG A 399 -2.49 2.92 -9.17
C ARG A 399 -3.37 3.01 -10.41
N VAL A 400 -3.84 4.23 -10.70
CA VAL A 400 -4.45 4.60 -11.99
C VAL A 400 -3.33 4.84 -13.02
N PRO A 401 -3.44 4.40 -14.28
CA PRO A 401 -2.40 4.59 -15.30
C PRO A 401 -1.96 6.05 -15.46
N GLY A 402 -0.65 6.29 -15.62
CA GLY A 402 -0.11 7.60 -16.03
C GLY A 402 0.37 8.56 -14.94
N ARG A 403 0.55 8.11 -13.68
CA ARG A 403 1.26 8.89 -12.64
C ARG A 403 2.60 8.25 -12.32
N ASP A 404 3.66 9.06 -12.26
CA ASP A 404 4.99 8.59 -11.81
C ASP A 404 4.92 8.07 -10.36
N VAL A 405 5.70 7.03 -10.07
CA VAL A 405 5.95 6.55 -8.70
C VAL A 405 6.62 7.71 -7.95
N SER A 406 5.87 8.38 -7.07
CA SER A 406 6.47 9.32 -6.11
C SER A 406 6.54 8.61 -4.78
N ILE A 407 7.76 8.51 -4.25
CA ILE A 407 7.96 8.16 -2.84
C ILE A 407 7.35 9.31 -2.04
N PRO A 408 6.30 9.08 -1.22
CA PRO A 408 5.64 10.18 -0.50
C PRO A 408 6.64 10.93 0.38
N GLU A 409 6.50 12.24 0.52
CA GLU A 409 7.50 13.08 1.22
C GLU A 409 7.71 12.66 2.70
N TRP A 410 6.65 12.19 3.36
CA TRP A 410 6.67 11.64 4.73
C TRP A 410 7.51 10.34 4.87
N TYR A 411 7.85 9.70 3.76
CA TYR A 411 8.65 8.48 3.71
C TYR A 411 10.15 8.77 3.82
N GLN A 412 10.63 9.90 3.27
CA GLN A 412 12.03 10.31 3.39
C GLN A 412 12.35 10.73 4.82
N THR A 413 11.40 11.39 5.49
CA THR A 413 11.54 11.85 6.88
C THR A 413 11.65 10.69 7.88
N ALA A 414 11.08 9.52 7.57
CA ALA A 414 11.17 8.33 8.42
C ALA A 414 12.58 7.69 8.44
N GLU A 415 13.41 7.90 7.41
CA GLU A 415 14.83 7.48 7.43
C GLU A 415 15.65 8.35 8.39
N ASP A 416 15.29 9.63 8.55
CA ASP A 416 15.94 10.55 9.47
C ASP A 416 15.58 10.26 10.94
N GLU A 417 14.34 9.82 11.22
CA GLU A 417 13.91 9.44 12.57
C GLU A 417 14.44 8.07 13.04
N LEU A 418 14.83 7.19 12.11
CA LEU A 418 15.43 5.87 12.40
C LEU A 418 16.96 5.88 12.54
N GLY A 419 17.61 7.06 12.45
CA GLY A 419 19.00 7.25 12.87
C GLY A 419 20.09 6.64 11.97
N LEU A 420 19.86 6.53 10.66
CA LEU A 420 20.82 5.94 9.71
C LEU A 420 21.53 6.98 8.80
N SER A 421 21.74 8.19 9.29
CA SER A 421 22.61 9.19 8.65
C SER A 421 23.74 9.62 9.58
N ALA A 422 24.97 9.33 9.16
CA ALA A 422 26.18 9.86 9.76
C ALA A 422 26.47 11.27 9.19
N SER A 423 25.73 12.29 9.60
CA SER A 423 26.23 13.67 9.70
C SER A 423 25.25 14.53 10.51
N ARG A 424 25.70 15.02 11.66
CA ARG A 424 24.95 15.92 12.54
C ARG A 424 24.92 17.34 11.98
N SER A 425 23.76 17.97 12.02
CA SER A 425 23.59 19.36 12.45
C SER A 425 22.99 19.35 13.87
N PRO A 426 23.33 20.32 14.75
CA PRO A 426 22.91 20.28 16.16
C PRO A 426 21.41 20.62 16.28
N PRO A 427 20.69 20.02 17.25
CA PRO A 427 19.28 20.33 17.47
C PRO A 427 19.17 21.71 18.12
N CYS A 428 18.40 22.60 17.50
CA CYS A 428 17.91 23.81 18.14
C CYS A 428 17.02 23.42 19.31
N THR A 429 17.47 23.70 20.53
CA THR A 429 16.65 23.70 21.74
C THR A 429 15.50 24.69 21.58
N PRO A 430 14.24 24.30 21.83
CA PRO A 430 13.18 25.28 22.07
C PRO A 430 13.49 25.95 23.41
N GLU A 431 13.76 27.24 23.38
CA GLU A 431 13.80 28.08 24.57
C GLU A 431 12.45 28.03 25.29
N GLY A 432 12.54 28.12 26.62
CA GLY A 432 11.48 27.77 27.54
C GLY A 432 10.21 28.59 27.36
N ASP A 433 9.09 27.88 27.44
CA ASP A 433 7.83 28.46 27.82
C ASP A 433 7.48 27.97 29.22
N SER A 434 7.22 28.92 30.11
CA SER A 434 6.96 28.72 31.52
C SER A 434 5.72 27.85 31.70
N THR A 435 5.94 26.60 32.11
CA THR A 435 4.86 25.69 32.49
C THR A 435 4.28 26.17 33.82
N VAL A 436 3.18 26.91 33.75
CA VAL A 436 2.25 27.03 34.86
C VAL A 436 1.75 25.62 35.15
N LYS A 437 2.16 25.05 36.29
CA LYS A 437 1.55 23.84 36.84
C LYS A 437 0.11 24.17 37.22
N LEU A 438 -0.86 23.84 36.37
CA LEU A 438 -2.28 23.93 36.70
C LEU A 438 -2.79 22.56 37.16
N SER A 439 -3.18 22.49 38.44
CA SER A 439 -3.75 21.34 39.13
C SER A 439 -5.23 21.16 38.79
N THR A 440 -5.78 19.99 39.12
CA THR A 440 -7.19 19.58 38.99
C THR A 440 -8.16 20.34 39.91
N GLU A 441 -7.84 21.57 40.31
CA GLU A 441 -8.59 22.33 41.33
C GLU A 441 -9.83 23.06 40.78
N ASP A 442 -10.02 23.09 39.45
CA ASP A 442 -11.08 23.88 38.80
C ASP A 442 -12.42 23.12 38.56
N PHE A 443 -12.48 21.80 38.76
CA PHE A 443 -13.72 21.00 38.67
C PHE A 443 -13.76 19.89 39.72
N GLU A 444 -14.95 19.62 40.28
CA GLU A 444 -15.21 18.45 41.13
C GLU A 444 -15.79 17.31 40.27
N ILE A 445 -15.10 16.16 40.22
CA ILE A 445 -15.63 14.96 39.55
C ILE A 445 -16.65 14.29 40.48
N LEU A 446 -17.93 14.53 40.22
CA LEU A 446 -19.03 13.95 41.00
C LEU A 446 -19.13 12.42 40.78
N HIS A 447 -18.95 11.98 39.54
CA HIS A 447 -19.06 10.58 39.11
C HIS A 447 -18.08 10.26 37.96
N GLY A 448 -17.48 9.06 37.98
CA GLY A 448 -16.49 8.60 37.01
C GLY A 448 -15.03 8.88 37.43
N ASP A 449 -14.07 8.52 36.57
CA ASP A 449 -12.66 8.85 36.75
C ASP A 449 -11.98 9.22 35.43
N CYS A 450 -10.80 9.82 35.52
CA CYS A 450 -9.97 10.20 34.38
C CYS A 450 -8.61 9.49 34.40
N GLN A 451 -8.46 8.42 35.19
CA GLN A 451 -7.17 7.80 35.42
C GLN A 451 -6.68 7.08 34.16
N GLY A 452 -5.50 7.46 33.66
CA GLY A 452 -4.96 6.90 32.42
C GLY A 452 -5.51 7.52 31.12
N LEU A 453 -6.31 8.59 31.20
CA LEU A 453 -6.90 9.29 30.05
C LEU A 453 -6.42 10.76 29.95
N PRO A 454 -5.17 11.00 29.48
CA PRO A 454 -4.61 12.35 29.38
C PRO A 454 -5.34 13.25 28.36
N ASP A 455 -5.96 12.65 27.34
CA ASP A 455 -6.80 13.32 26.35
C ASP A 455 -8.09 13.87 26.96
N THR A 456 -8.75 13.11 27.84
CA THR A 456 -9.91 13.58 28.62
C THR A 456 -9.52 14.75 29.50
N MET A 457 -8.38 14.68 30.18
CA MET A 457 -7.88 15.81 30.99
C MET A 457 -7.62 17.05 30.14
N SER A 458 -7.08 16.88 28.92
CA SER A 458 -6.91 18.00 27.99
C SER A 458 -8.24 18.59 27.53
N PHE A 459 -9.25 17.75 27.28
CA PHE A 459 -10.60 18.20 26.92
C PHE A 459 -11.24 18.99 28.06
N LEU A 460 -11.20 18.48 29.30
CA LEU A 460 -11.72 19.17 30.48
C LEU A 460 -11.03 20.54 30.69
N LYS A 461 -9.71 20.62 30.51
CA LYS A 461 -8.99 21.91 30.54
C LYS A 461 -9.50 22.89 29.49
N SER A 462 -9.75 22.41 28.27
CA SER A 462 -10.32 23.24 27.20
C SER A 462 -11.73 23.75 27.52
N LEU A 463 -12.49 23.03 28.36
CA LEU A 463 -13.77 23.51 28.89
C LEU A 463 -13.55 24.65 29.89
N VAL A 464 -12.60 24.55 30.84
CA VAL A 464 -12.30 25.64 31.78
C VAL A 464 -11.98 26.94 31.05
N GLU A 465 -11.15 26.86 30.00
CA GLU A 465 -10.75 28.02 29.20
C GLU A 465 -11.96 28.77 28.59
N LEU A 466 -13.09 28.09 28.35
CA LEU A 466 -14.30 28.72 27.84
C LEU A 466 -14.96 29.67 28.83
N ASP A 467 -14.82 29.44 30.14
CA ASP A 467 -15.35 30.37 31.13
C ASP A 467 -14.48 31.64 31.23
N ILE A 468 -13.16 31.49 31.15
CA ILE A 468 -12.18 32.60 31.21
C ILE A 468 -12.34 33.55 30.01
N ILE A 469 -12.70 33.04 28.83
CA ILE A 469 -12.90 33.84 27.60
C ILE A 469 -14.07 34.85 27.74
N LYS A 470 -14.96 34.71 28.73
CA LYS A 470 -15.98 35.73 29.00
C LYS A 470 -15.39 37.08 29.44
N ASP A 471 -14.17 37.12 29.99
CA ASP A 471 -13.61 38.30 30.67
C ASP A 471 -12.46 39.03 29.93
N SER A 472 -11.91 38.47 28.83
CA SER A 472 -10.77 39.10 28.13
C SER A 472 -11.04 39.42 26.66
N ASP A 473 -11.27 40.69 26.36
CA ASP A 473 -11.59 41.20 25.01
C ASP A 473 -10.34 41.54 24.16
N ARG A 474 -9.18 40.88 24.39
CA ARG A 474 -7.91 41.27 23.73
C ARG A 474 -6.95 40.11 23.44
N THR A 475 -7.07 39.46 22.27
CA THR A 475 -5.94 38.94 21.46
C THR A 475 -6.36 38.64 20.00
N PRO A 476 -5.46 38.73 18.99
CA PRO A 476 -5.83 38.76 17.58
C PRO A 476 -5.62 37.41 16.86
N GLU A 477 -6.43 36.40 17.15
CA GLU A 477 -6.52 35.17 16.34
C GLU A 477 -7.96 34.96 15.84
N LYS A 478 -8.29 35.61 14.71
CA LYS A 478 -9.67 35.88 14.27
C LYS A 478 -10.53 34.66 13.88
N ARG A 479 -10.04 33.41 13.89
CA ARG A 479 -10.73 32.25 13.28
C ARG A 479 -11.09 31.11 14.26
N GLN A 480 -10.18 30.66 15.12
CA GLN A 480 -10.49 29.77 16.27
C GLN A 480 -11.50 30.39 17.25
N MET A 481 -11.65 31.72 17.19
CA MET A 481 -12.59 32.48 18.01
C MET A 481 -14.06 32.14 17.78
N ARG A 482 -14.48 31.63 16.61
CA ARG A 482 -15.91 31.42 16.32
C ARG A 482 -16.52 30.25 17.07
N GLU A 483 -15.87 29.09 17.03
CA GLU A 483 -16.29 27.89 17.75
C GLU A 483 -16.21 28.10 19.27
N ARG A 484 -15.08 28.64 19.76
CA ARG A 484 -14.88 28.94 21.18
C ARG A 484 -15.88 29.97 21.70
N LYS A 485 -16.18 31.03 20.94
CA LYS A 485 -17.19 32.04 21.32
C LYS A 485 -18.61 31.46 21.32
N ALA A 486 -18.93 30.54 20.40
CA ALA A 486 -20.21 29.85 20.43
C ALA A 486 -20.31 28.90 21.64
N ALA A 487 -19.23 28.19 21.97
CA ALA A 487 -19.16 27.26 23.09
C ALA A 487 -19.19 27.95 24.47
N ALA A 488 -18.54 29.11 24.63
CA ALA A 488 -18.54 29.89 25.88
C ALA A 488 -19.95 30.34 26.33
N GLY A 489 -20.91 30.36 25.41
CA GLY A 489 -22.31 30.69 25.68
C GLY A 489 -23.23 29.49 25.90
N LEU A 490 -22.74 28.25 25.76
CA LEU A 490 -23.56 27.02 25.87
C LEU A 490 -23.87 26.63 27.32
N PHE A 491 -22.86 26.70 28.20
CA PHE A 491 -22.93 26.09 29.52
C PHE A 491 -23.17 27.12 30.63
N ASN A 492 -23.92 26.70 31.65
CA ASN A 492 -23.95 27.29 32.97
C ASN A 492 -22.94 26.56 33.87
N TRP A 493 -21.85 27.23 34.22
CA TRP A 493 -20.73 26.61 34.96
C TRP A 493 -21.02 26.31 36.43
N GLU A 494 -22.13 26.81 36.97
CA GLU A 494 -22.60 26.51 38.32
C GLU A 494 -23.44 25.22 38.39
N GLU A 495 -23.76 24.61 37.26
CA GLU A 495 -24.61 23.41 37.15
C GLU A 495 -23.82 22.24 36.57
N GLU A 496 -24.31 21.02 36.77
CA GLU A 496 -23.63 19.79 36.34
C GLU A 496 -23.42 19.74 34.81
N ILE A 497 -22.26 19.22 34.39
CA ILE A 497 -21.92 18.95 32.98
C ILE A 497 -21.52 17.48 32.86
N PHE A 498 -22.15 16.77 31.93
CA PHE A 498 -21.88 15.37 31.64
C PHE A 498 -20.86 15.27 30.51
N VAL A 499 -19.78 14.53 30.72
CA VAL A 499 -18.75 14.31 29.71
C VAL A 499 -18.67 12.83 29.35
N ALA A 500 -18.78 12.54 28.06
CA ALA A 500 -18.58 11.19 27.53
C ALA A 500 -17.40 11.16 26.56
N ARG A 501 -16.76 10.00 26.46
CA ARG A 501 -15.63 9.72 25.58
C ARG A 501 -15.89 8.43 24.82
N ALA A 502 -15.63 8.42 23.51
CA ALA A 502 -15.67 7.21 22.70
C ALA A 502 -14.49 7.16 21.71
N PRO A 503 -13.70 6.08 21.67
CA PRO A 503 -12.53 5.95 20.80
C PRO A 503 -12.92 5.69 19.34
N GLY A 504 -11.99 5.96 18.42
CA GLY A 504 -12.02 5.36 17.08
C GLY A 504 -11.62 3.88 17.13
N ARG A 505 -11.46 3.26 15.96
CA ARG A 505 -10.98 1.86 15.88
C ARG A 505 -10.03 1.60 14.73
N LEU A 506 -9.17 0.61 14.93
CA LEU A 506 -8.39 -0.04 13.90
C LEU A 506 -9.03 -1.39 13.58
N ASP A 507 -9.30 -1.63 12.30
CA ASP A 507 -9.70 -2.95 11.82
C ASP A 507 -8.46 -3.82 11.66
N VAL A 508 -8.26 -4.74 12.61
CA VAL A 508 -7.12 -5.65 12.61
C VAL A 508 -7.41 -6.89 11.76
N MET A 509 -8.66 -7.34 11.73
CA MET A 509 -9.10 -8.46 10.93
C MET A 509 -10.59 -8.37 10.63
N GLY A 510 -10.94 -8.52 9.34
CA GLY A 510 -12.31 -8.87 8.94
C GLY A 510 -13.23 -7.71 8.56
N GLY A 511 -12.75 -6.49 8.27
CA GLY A 511 -13.66 -5.38 7.90
C GLY A 511 -14.48 -5.59 6.63
N ILE A 512 -14.03 -6.41 5.68
CA ILE A 512 -14.85 -6.80 4.51
C ILE A 512 -15.96 -7.79 4.87
N ALA A 513 -15.93 -8.34 6.09
CA ALA A 513 -16.80 -9.41 6.54
C ALA A 513 -17.93 -8.97 7.47
N ASP A 514 -18.09 -7.66 7.66
CA ASP A 514 -19.16 -7.03 8.45
C ASP A 514 -20.58 -7.51 8.07
N TYR A 515 -20.77 -7.96 6.82
CA TYR A 515 -22.02 -8.53 6.31
C TYR A 515 -21.91 -9.99 5.83
N SER A 516 -20.74 -10.63 5.94
CA SER A 516 -20.52 -11.99 5.45
C SER A 516 -20.54 -13.07 6.53
N GLY A 517 -20.61 -12.69 7.81
CA GLY A 517 -20.71 -13.60 8.96
C GLY A 517 -19.40 -14.04 9.58
N SER A 518 -18.26 -13.51 9.12
CA SER A 518 -16.96 -13.88 9.68
C SER A 518 -16.77 -13.30 11.08
N LEU A 519 -15.87 -13.95 11.81
CA LEU A 519 -15.19 -13.36 12.96
C LEU A 519 -14.42 -12.10 12.52
N VAL A 520 -14.58 -11.02 13.28
CA VAL A 520 -13.78 -9.79 13.15
C VAL A 520 -13.02 -9.51 14.45
N LEU A 521 -11.86 -8.85 14.32
CA LEU A 521 -11.03 -8.40 15.44
C LEU A 521 -10.80 -6.90 15.33
N GLN A 522 -11.38 -6.13 16.24
CA GLN A 522 -11.32 -4.68 16.24
C GLN A 522 -10.53 -4.17 17.43
N MET A 523 -9.65 -3.19 17.23
CA MET A 523 -8.86 -2.60 18.30
C MET A 523 -9.25 -1.13 18.48
N PRO A 524 -9.73 -0.70 19.65
CA PRO A 524 -9.90 0.73 19.93
C PRO A 524 -8.58 1.47 19.80
N ILE A 525 -8.59 2.60 19.09
CA ILE A 525 -7.40 3.48 19.04
C ILE A 525 -7.40 4.43 20.24
N ARG A 526 -6.26 5.07 20.46
CA ARG A 526 -6.12 6.04 21.54
C ARG A 526 -6.93 7.30 21.26
N GLU A 527 -6.96 7.76 20.01
CA GLU A 527 -7.70 8.92 19.57
C GLU A 527 -9.21 8.71 19.77
N ALA A 528 -9.89 9.72 20.32
CA ALA A 528 -11.27 9.62 20.73
C ALA A 528 -12.06 10.90 20.45
N CYS A 529 -13.38 10.75 20.43
CA CYS A 529 -14.33 11.83 20.48
C CYS A 529 -14.79 12.06 21.93
N HIS A 530 -14.83 13.32 22.33
CA HIS A 530 -15.35 13.80 23.59
C HIS A 530 -16.60 14.64 23.34
N VAL A 531 -17.62 14.41 24.16
CA VAL A 531 -18.86 15.20 24.15
C VAL A 531 -19.12 15.71 25.55
N ALA A 532 -19.24 17.03 25.70
CA ALA A 532 -19.76 17.66 26.91
C ALA A 532 -21.22 18.04 26.70
N LEU A 533 -22.09 17.69 27.63
CA LEU A 533 -23.53 17.92 27.56
C LEU A 533 -24.04 18.52 28.86
N GLN A 534 -24.92 19.50 28.75
CA GLN A 534 -25.68 20.02 29.89
C GLN A 534 -27.16 20.09 29.56
N LYS A 535 -27.97 19.65 30.51
CA LYS A 535 -29.43 19.74 30.49
C LYS A 535 -29.86 21.02 31.21
N ILE A 536 -30.66 21.86 30.55
CA ILE A 536 -31.00 23.19 31.05
C ILE A 536 -32.50 23.41 30.90
N SER A 537 -33.18 23.86 31.97
CA SER A 537 -34.60 24.23 31.89
C SER A 537 -34.83 25.25 30.77
N PRO A 538 -35.88 25.11 29.92
CA PRO A 538 -36.12 26.00 28.77
C PRO A 538 -36.14 27.49 29.13
N SER A 539 -36.60 27.82 30.35
CA SER A 539 -36.63 29.20 30.88
C SER A 539 -35.27 29.79 31.22
N LYS A 540 -34.26 28.95 31.46
CA LYS A 540 -32.89 29.34 31.83
C LYS A 540 -31.90 29.25 30.64
N GLN A 541 -32.33 28.68 29.51
CA GLN A 541 -31.48 28.47 28.35
C GLN A 541 -31.04 29.80 27.70
N ARG A 542 -29.75 29.92 27.42
CA ARG A 542 -29.20 31.04 26.64
C ARG A 542 -29.29 30.72 25.15
N LEU A 543 -30.27 31.31 24.47
CA LEU A 543 -30.47 31.09 23.04
C LEU A 543 -29.51 31.94 22.19
N TRP A 544 -29.03 31.36 21.08
CA TRP A 544 -28.37 32.15 20.04
C TRP A 544 -29.36 33.09 19.35
N LYS A 545 -28.87 34.19 18.75
CA LYS A 545 -29.71 35.25 18.18
C LYS A 545 -30.74 34.74 17.16
N HIS A 546 -30.36 33.79 16.33
CA HIS A 546 -31.25 33.21 15.31
C HIS A 546 -32.24 32.20 15.91
N ALA A 547 -31.87 31.44 16.95
CA ALA A 547 -32.81 30.60 17.70
C ALA A 547 -33.87 31.45 18.42
N LEU A 548 -33.45 32.55 19.04
CA LEU A 548 -34.34 33.51 19.67
C LEU A 548 -35.31 34.15 18.67
N ALA A 549 -34.84 34.46 17.45
CA ALA A 549 -35.71 34.98 16.38
C ALA A 549 -36.79 33.96 15.98
N ARG A 550 -36.44 32.67 15.82
CA ARG A 550 -37.42 31.61 15.52
C ARG A 550 -38.48 31.46 16.62
N HIS A 551 -38.10 31.59 17.89
CA HIS A 551 -39.04 31.52 19.02
C HIS A 551 -40.00 32.72 19.05
N ASN A 552 -39.47 33.92 18.82
CA ASN A 552 -40.29 35.14 18.77
C ASN A 552 -41.34 35.08 17.63
N ASP A 553 -40.99 34.51 16.48
CA ASP A 553 -41.92 34.34 15.35
C ASP A 553 -43.02 33.30 15.62
N LYS A 554 -42.73 32.24 16.40
CA LYS A 554 -43.70 31.19 16.74
C LYS A 554 -44.71 31.61 17.82
N GLY A 555 -44.45 32.69 18.57
CA GLY A 555 -45.40 33.26 19.56
C GLY A 555 -45.75 32.35 20.75
N GLN A 556 -44.98 31.29 20.97
CA GLN A 556 -45.16 30.33 22.08
C GLN A 556 -44.14 30.62 23.19
N GLY A 557 -44.42 30.17 24.43
CA GLY A 557 -43.54 30.36 25.60
C GLY A 557 -42.17 29.65 25.46
N PRO A 558 -41.35 29.58 26.53
CA PRO A 558 -40.02 28.96 26.47
C PRO A 558 -40.11 27.50 26.00
N MET A 559 -39.51 27.19 24.85
CA MET A 559 -39.52 25.84 24.27
C MET A 559 -38.17 25.14 24.48
N PRO A 560 -38.14 23.81 24.64
CA PRO A 560 -36.89 23.06 24.70
C PRO A 560 -36.12 23.11 23.36
N VAL A 561 -34.83 23.45 23.41
CA VAL A 561 -33.96 23.60 22.22
C VAL A 561 -32.73 22.71 22.34
N LEU A 562 -32.31 22.14 21.21
CA LEU A 562 -31.01 21.51 21.05
C LEU A 562 -30.02 22.51 20.47
N GLN A 563 -28.87 22.71 21.10
CA GLN A 563 -27.76 23.52 20.59
C GLN A 563 -26.47 22.71 20.62
N ILE A 564 -25.81 22.58 19.47
CA ILE A 564 -24.59 21.80 19.28
C ILE A 564 -23.50 22.71 18.73
N VAL A 565 -22.36 22.73 19.39
CA VAL A 565 -21.10 23.27 18.85
C VAL A 565 -20.19 22.11 18.54
N SER A 566 -19.56 22.11 17.37
CA SER A 566 -18.52 21.14 17.05
C SER A 566 -17.20 21.83 16.76
N TYR A 567 -16.16 21.36 17.44
CA TYR A 567 -14.78 21.77 17.18
C TYR A 567 -14.21 21.12 15.92
N GLY A 568 -13.25 21.83 15.31
CA GLY A 568 -12.52 21.37 14.14
C GLY A 568 -13.30 21.49 12.84
N SER A 569 -14.36 22.31 12.80
CA SER A 569 -15.15 22.54 11.58
C SER A 569 -14.33 23.18 10.46
N GLU A 570 -13.19 23.77 10.78
CA GLU A 570 -12.20 24.33 9.84
C GLU A 570 -11.34 23.29 9.10
N LEU A 571 -11.29 22.05 9.60
CA LEU A 571 -10.58 20.94 8.95
C LEU A 571 -11.45 20.23 7.89
N SER A 572 -12.76 20.52 7.84
CA SER A 572 -13.71 19.98 6.88
C SER A 572 -14.72 21.04 6.38
N ASN A 573 -15.59 20.72 5.42
CA ASN A 573 -16.55 21.70 4.84
C ASN A 573 -17.84 21.84 5.66
N ARG A 574 -17.77 21.69 6.99
CA ARG A 574 -18.95 21.65 7.88
C ARG A 574 -19.11 22.93 8.68
N GLY A 575 -20.35 23.25 9.08
CA GLY A 575 -20.65 24.39 9.93
C GLY A 575 -20.25 24.13 11.40
N PRO A 576 -19.78 25.14 12.14
CA PRO A 576 -19.34 24.99 13.54
C PRO A 576 -20.48 24.80 14.55
N THR A 577 -21.70 25.15 14.17
CA THR A 577 -22.86 25.19 15.07
C THR A 577 -24.11 24.63 14.41
N PHE A 578 -24.95 23.98 15.20
CA PHE A 578 -26.28 23.50 14.80
C PHE A 578 -27.27 23.73 15.94
N ASP A 579 -28.51 24.08 15.61
CA ASP A 579 -29.58 24.23 16.58
C ASP A 579 -30.95 23.92 15.97
N MET A 580 -31.83 23.35 16.78
CA MET A 580 -33.22 23.03 16.41
C MET A 580 -34.12 23.01 17.64
N ASP A 581 -35.42 23.25 17.44
CA ASP A 581 -36.39 23.08 18.52
C ASP A 581 -36.67 21.58 18.69
N LEU A 582 -36.69 21.07 19.93
CA LEU A 582 -36.94 19.63 20.13
C LEU A 582 -38.35 19.20 19.68
N SER A 583 -39.29 20.14 19.60
CA SER A 583 -40.60 19.92 18.99
C SER A 583 -40.54 19.61 17.50
N ASP A 584 -39.48 20.01 16.79
CA ASP A 584 -39.33 19.73 15.36
C ASP A 584 -39.10 18.23 15.09
N PHE A 585 -38.74 17.45 16.13
CA PHE A 585 -38.73 15.99 16.08
C PHE A 585 -40.12 15.35 16.27
N MET A 586 -41.18 16.14 16.43
CA MET A 586 -42.52 15.64 16.72
C MET A 586 -43.49 15.87 15.55
N ASP A 587 -44.17 14.81 15.13
CA ASP A 587 -45.31 14.84 14.21
C ASP A 587 -46.56 14.36 14.95
N GLU A 588 -47.58 15.20 15.08
CA GLU A 588 -48.89 14.85 15.69
C GLU A 588 -48.77 14.18 17.09
N GLY A 589 -47.79 14.61 17.89
CA GLY A 589 -47.55 14.08 19.24
C GLY A 589 -46.74 12.78 19.31
N LYS A 590 -46.18 12.31 18.19
CA LYS A 590 -45.24 11.18 18.13
C LYS A 590 -43.90 11.63 17.53
N PRO A 591 -42.78 10.92 17.80
CA PRO A 591 -41.53 11.17 17.09
C PRO A 591 -41.71 11.04 15.58
N MET A 592 -41.11 11.95 14.81
CA MET A 592 -41.13 11.95 13.35
C MET A 592 -40.47 10.68 12.79
N SER A 593 -40.84 10.27 11.57
CA SER A 593 -40.20 9.09 10.96
C SER A 593 -38.74 9.34 10.60
N TYR A 594 -37.92 8.27 10.61
CA TYR A 594 -36.51 8.38 10.20
C TYR A 594 -36.36 8.89 8.76
N GLU A 595 -37.26 8.57 7.82
CA GLU A 595 -37.16 9.11 6.45
C GLU A 595 -37.37 10.62 6.40
N LYS A 596 -38.27 11.15 7.24
CA LYS A 596 -38.45 12.61 7.35
C LYS A 596 -37.22 13.26 7.97
N ALA A 597 -36.63 12.65 9.00
CA ALA A 597 -35.43 13.17 9.64
C ALA A 597 -34.24 13.20 8.67
N LYS A 598 -34.04 12.13 7.90
CA LYS A 598 -33.02 12.09 6.83
C LYS A 598 -33.18 13.23 5.83
N LYS A 599 -34.40 13.45 5.32
CA LYS A 599 -34.70 14.56 4.40
C LYS A 599 -34.43 15.93 5.03
N TYR A 600 -34.74 16.09 6.32
CA TYR A 600 -34.48 17.33 7.05
C TYR A 600 -32.97 17.63 7.08
N PHE A 601 -32.14 16.68 7.54
CA PHE A 601 -30.68 16.87 7.62
C PHE A 601 -29.99 16.96 6.25
N ASP A 602 -30.58 16.40 5.19
CA ASP A 602 -30.08 16.51 3.81
C ASP A 602 -30.30 17.91 3.19
N THR A 603 -31.12 18.78 3.81
CA THR A 603 -31.48 20.09 3.23
C THR A 603 -30.30 21.07 3.19
N ASN A 604 -29.41 21.03 4.19
CA ASN A 604 -28.24 21.91 4.26
C ASN A 604 -26.94 21.08 4.34
N PRO A 605 -26.14 21.03 3.26
CA PRO A 605 -24.90 20.25 3.23
C PRO A 605 -23.92 20.58 4.35
N SER A 606 -23.85 21.86 4.78
CA SER A 606 -22.94 22.30 5.85
C SER A 606 -23.35 21.80 7.24
N GLN A 607 -24.61 21.39 7.42
CA GLN A 607 -25.18 20.94 8.71
C GLN A 607 -25.48 19.44 8.73
N LYS A 608 -25.20 18.72 7.64
CA LYS A 608 -25.46 17.28 7.55
C LYS A 608 -24.78 16.45 8.66
N TRP A 609 -23.64 16.92 9.15
CA TRP A 609 -22.93 16.30 10.29
C TRP A 609 -23.76 16.26 11.58
N ALA A 610 -24.71 17.19 11.76
CA ALA A 610 -25.56 17.23 12.94
C ALA A 610 -26.47 16.00 13.05
N ALA A 611 -26.74 15.31 11.93
CA ALA A 611 -27.51 14.06 11.92
C ALA A 611 -26.90 12.98 12.82
N TYR A 612 -25.56 12.88 12.90
CA TYR A 612 -24.87 11.90 13.76
C TYR A 612 -25.10 12.18 15.26
N VAL A 613 -25.32 13.44 15.63
CA VAL A 613 -25.48 13.86 17.03
C VAL A 613 -26.95 13.99 17.38
N ALA A 614 -27.69 14.85 16.68
CA ALA A 614 -29.12 15.09 16.91
C ALA A 614 -29.98 13.85 16.60
N GLY A 615 -29.56 12.99 15.68
CA GLY A 615 -30.24 11.73 15.40
C GLY A 615 -30.28 10.77 16.59
N THR A 616 -29.29 10.83 17.50
CA THR A 616 -29.29 10.00 18.72
C THR A 616 -30.51 10.30 19.61
N ILE A 617 -30.93 11.57 19.69
CA ILE A 617 -32.12 12.01 20.43
C ILE A 617 -33.37 11.39 19.81
N LEU A 618 -33.54 11.50 18.49
CA LEU A 618 -34.70 10.93 17.80
C LEU A 618 -34.78 9.40 17.95
N VAL A 619 -33.64 8.70 17.88
CA VAL A 619 -33.58 7.25 18.10
C VAL A 619 -33.98 6.90 19.53
N LEU A 620 -33.50 7.63 20.55
CA LEU A 620 -33.90 7.40 21.94
C LEU A 620 -35.41 7.67 22.16
N MET A 621 -35.97 8.70 21.52
CA MET A 621 -37.41 8.98 21.56
C MET A 621 -38.23 7.84 20.93
N THR A 622 -37.75 7.32 19.80
CA THR A 622 -38.48 6.33 18.99
C THR A 622 -38.38 4.92 19.56
N GLU A 623 -37.17 4.50 19.93
CA GLU A 623 -36.87 3.12 20.33
C GLU A 623 -37.05 2.89 21.83
N LEU A 624 -36.76 3.90 22.66
CA LEU A 624 -36.83 3.79 24.12
C LEU A 624 -37.95 4.66 24.74
N GLY A 625 -38.69 5.43 23.93
CA GLY A 625 -39.81 6.25 24.41
C GLY A 625 -39.40 7.44 25.29
N VAL A 626 -38.13 7.87 25.21
CA VAL A 626 -37.60 8.95 26.04
C VAL A 626 -38.25 10.28 25.67
N ARG A 627 -38.59 11.09 26.67
CA ARG A 627 -39.11 12.45 26.49
C ARG A 627 -38.09 13.47 26.96
N PHE A 628 -37.81 14.44 26.09
CA PHE A 628 -36.85 15.51 26.35
C PHE A 628 -37.62 16.81 26.63
N GLU A 629 -37.82 17.12 27.91
CA GLU A 629 -38.56 18.31 28.37
C GLU A 629 -37.64 19.51 28.65
N ASP A 630 -36.34 19.25 28.83
CA ASP A 630 -35.31 20.26 29.03
C ASP A 630 -34.55 20.55 27.72
N SER A 631 -33.98 21.75 27.62
CA SER A 631 -33.03 22.09 26.56
C SER A 631 -31.72 21.34 26.73
N ILE A 632 -31.05 21.06 25.61
CA ILE A 632 -29.81 20.28 25.56
C ILE A 632 -28.72 21.13 24.88
N SER A 633 -27.64 21.39 25.60
CA SER A 633 -26.45 22.07 25.08
C SER A 633 -25.30 21.08 24.97
N MET A 634 -24.71 20.93 23.78
CA MET A 634 -23.65 19.95 23.50
C MET A 634 -22.43 20.60 22.87
N LEU A 635 -21.25 20.22 23.33
CA LEU A 635 -19.98 20.49 22.68
C LEU A 635 -19.34 19.18 22.24
N VAL A 636 -19.03 19.07 20.94
CA VAL A 636 -18.37 17.91 20.33
C VAL A 636 -16.94 18.26 19.95
N SER A 637 -15.97 17.49 20.43
CA SER A 637 -14.55 17.57 20.05
C SER A 637 -14.05 16.18 19.70
N SER A 638 -13.31 16.04 18.60
CA SER A 638 -12.77 14.73 18.21
C SER A 638 -11.35 14.84 17.71
N ALA A 639 -10.48 13.99 18.25
CA ALA A 639 -9.15 13.75 17.73
C ALA A 639 -9.11 12.57 16.73
N VAL A 640 -10.23 11.86 16.54
CA VAL A 640 -10.34 10.75 15.59
C VAL A 640 -10.28 11.32 14.16
N PRO A 641 -9.31 10.91 13.32
CA PRO A 641 -9.18 11.45 11.97
C PRO A 641 -10.44 11.24 11.10
N GLU A 642 -11.00 12.35 10.61
CA GLU A 642 -12.19 12.34 9.75
C GLU A 642 -11.89 11.70 8.38
N GLY A 643 -12.71 10.74 7.95
CA GLY A 643 -12.64 10.16 6.61
C GLY A 643 -11.42 9.27 6.34
N LYS A 644 -10.79 8.75 7.40
CA LYS A 644 -9.59 7.90 7.33
C LYS A 644 -9.85 6.41 7.55
N GLY A 645 -11.12 5.98 7.63
CA GLY A 645 -11.47 4.57 7.82
C GLY A 645 -11.24 4.05 9.25
N VAL A 646 -11.13 4.96 10.23
CA VAL A 646 -10.91 4.68 11.66
C VAL A 646 -12.14 4.97 12.54
N SER A 647 -13.32 4.94 11.91
CA SER A 647 -14.64 5.01 12.58
C SER A 647 -14.96 6.33 13.29
N SER A 648 -14.58 7.46 12.68
CA SER A 648 -14.87 8.79 13.22
C SER A 648 -16.36 9.08 13.43
N SER A 649 -17.26 8.55 12.59
CA SER A 649 -18.72 8.71 12.75
C SER A 649 -19.23 7.95 13.98
N ALA A 650 -18.90 6.68 14.09
CA ALA A 650 -19.28 5.83 15.23
C ALA A 650 -18.77 6.39 16.57
N SER A 651 -17.55 6.93 16.64
CA SER A 651 -17.05 7.59 17.86
C SER A 651 -17.93 8.79 18.25
N VAL A 652 -18.36 9.60 17.28
CA VAL A 652 -19.23 10.76 17.55
C VAL A 652 -20.61 10.33 18.04
N GLU A 653 -21.22 9.33 17.41
CA GLU A 653 -22.54 8.81 17.80
C GLU A 653 -22.50 8.19 19.20
N VAL A 654 -21.51 7.32 19.47
CA VAL A 654 -21.37 6.63 20.75
C VAL A 654 -21.09 7.64 21.88
N ALA A 655 -20.21 8.62 21.68
CA ALA A 655 -19.95 9.66 22.68
C ALA A 655 -21.21 10.51 22.93
N SER A 656 -21.91 10.91 21.87
CA SER A 656 -23.13 11.73 21.98
C SER A 656 -24.24 11.00 22.72
N MET A 657 -24.54 9.76 22.33
CA MET A 657 -25.58 8.96 22.95
C MET A 657 -25.24 8.61 24.40
N SER A 658 -23.97 8.36 24.71
CA SER A 658 -23.51 8.11 26.08
C SER A 658 -23.69 9.34 26.98
N ALA A 659 -23.37 10.54 26.49
CA ALA A 659 -23.57 11.79 27.23
C ALA A 659 -25.05 12.06 27.50
N ILE A 660 -25.91 11.84 26.49
CA ILE A 660 -27.37 12.00 26.62
C ILE A 660 -27.94 10.97 27.60
N ALA A 661 -27.54 9.71 27.47
CA ALA A 661 -27.98 8.65 28.37
C ALA A 661 -27.63 8.96 29.83
N ALA A 662 -26.40 9.41 30.09
CA ALA A 662 -25.94 9.80 31.42
C ALA A 662 -26.75 10.97 31.99
N ALA A 663 -26.94 12.05 31.24
CA ALA A 663 -27.65 13.25 31.72
C ALA A 663 -29.16 13.05 31.96
N HIS A 664 -29.74 12.00 31.35
CA HIS A 664 -31.14 11.63 31.51
C HIS A 664 -31.33 10.38 32.39
N GLY A 665 -30.26 9.88 33.03
CA GLY A 665 -30.33 8.71 33.92
C GLY A 665 -30.75 7.41 33.22
N LEU A 666 -30.48 7.29 31.92
CA LEU A 666 -30.78 6.10 31.13
C LEU A 666 -29.67 5.07 31.32
N ASN A 667 -30.05 3.87 31.77
CA ASN A 667 -29.13 2.74 31.86
C ASN A 667 -29.20 1.91 30.57
N ILE A 668 -28.30 2.18 29.62
CA ILE A 668 -28.24 1.48 28.33
C ILE A 668 -26.97 0.63 28.30
N HIS A 669 -27.11 -0.67 28.06
CA HIS A 669 -25.95 -1.56 27.95
C HIS A 669 -25.10 -1.19 26.72
N PRO A 670 -23.75 -1.25 26.76
CA PRO A 670 -22.88 -0.81 25.66
C PRO A 670 -23.22 -1.40 24.28
N ARG A 671 -23.58 -2.70 24.26
CA ARG A 671 -24.05 -3.38 23.04
C ARG A 671 -25.31 -2.74 22.45
N ASP A 672 -26.29 -2.44 23.29
CA ASP A 672 -27.55 -1.86 22.85
C ASP A 672 -27.36 -0.40 22.43
N LEU A 673 -26.48 0.33 23.12
CA LEU A 673 -26.06 1.67 22.72
C LEU A 673 -25.42 1.67 21.33
N ALA A 674 -24.54 0.71 21.03
CA ALA A 674 -23.95 0.56 19.71
C ALA A 674 -24.98 0.26 18.62
N LEU A 675 -25.97 -0.60 18.90
CA LEU A 675 -27.07 -0.91 17.97
C LEU A 675 -27.98 0.30 17.72
N LEU A 676 -28.25 1.11 18.75
CA LEU A 676 -29.00 2.35 18.60
C LEU A 676 -28.21 3.39 17.79
N CYS A 677 -26.89 3.50 18.00
CA CYS A 677 -26.02 4.35 17.17
C CYS A 677 -26.02 3.88 15.70
N GLN A 678 -25.96 2.56 15.47
CA GLN A 678 -26.05 2.00 14.11
C GLN A 678 -27.37 2.39 13.40
N LYS A 679 -28.48 2.51 14.15
CA LYS A 679 -29.76 3.00 13.61
C LYS A 679 -29.68 4.48 13.21
N VAL A 680 -28.94 5.31 13.95
CA VAL A 680 -28.71 6.72 13.60
C VAL A 680 -28.02 6.80 12.24
N GLU A 681 -26.90 6.10 12.08
CA GLU A 681 -26.11 6.13 10.84
C GLU A 681 -26.91 5.58 9.64
N ASN A 682 -27.58 4.44 9.82
CA ASN A 682 -28.34 3.80 8.75
C ASN A 682 -29.60 4.57 8.34
N HIS A 683 -30.42 5.01 9.30
CA HIS A 683 -31.75 5.51 8.99
C HIS A 683 -31.83 7.04 8.91
N ILE A 684 -31.03 7.76 9.70
CA ILE A 684 -31.09 9.23 9.78
C ILE A 684 -30.00 9.84 8.90
N VAL A 685 -28.75 9.42 9.05
CA VAL A 685 -27.65 9.89 8.19
C VAL A 685 -27.78 9.31 6.78
N GLY A 686 -28.25 8.06 6.70
CA GLY A 686 -28.49 7.36 5.44
C GLY A 686 -27.25 6.64 4.88
N ALA A 687 -26.29 6.30 5.73
CA ALA A 687 -25.10 5.54 5.37
C ALA A 687 -25.33 4.05 5.74
N PRO A 688 -25.32 3.11 4.77
CA PRO A 688 -25.72 1.72 5.00
C PRO A 688 -24.65 0.87 5.70
N CYS A 689 -24.10 1.34 6.84
CA CYS A 689 -23.04 0.67 7.59
C CYS A 689 -23.51 -0.60 8.33
N GLY A 690 -22.57 -1.50 8.64
CA GLY A 690 -22.81 -2.54 9.65
C GLY A 690 -22.49 -2.03 11.05
N VAL A 691 -22.40 -2.95 12.02
CA VAL A 691 -22.39 -2.62 13.47
C VAL A 691 -20.99 -2.53 14.05
N MET A 692 -20.00 -3.02 13.29
CA MET A 692 -18.62 -3.23 13.76
C MET A 692 -18.01 -1.99 14.41
N ASP A 693 -18.20 -0.82 13.78
CA ASP A 693 -17.60 0.44 14.18
C ASP A 693 -18.17 0.95 15.52
N GLN A 694 -19.50 0.98 15.64
CA GLN A 694 -20.18 1.34 16.88
C GLN A 694 -19.86 0.35 18.01
N MET A 695 -19.76 -0.93 17.69
CA MET A 695 -19.50 -1.95 18.70
C MET A 695 -18.07 -1.89 19.23
N ALA A 696 -17.09 -1.67 18.35
CA ALA A 696 -15.70 -1.46 18.76
C ALA A 696 -15.55 -0.20 19.63
N SER A 697 -16.23 0.88 19.25
CA SER A 697 -16.24 2.15 19.99
C SER A 697 -16.89 2.02 21.38
N ALA A 698 -18.01 1.30 21.49
CA ALA A 698 -18.77 1.18 22.75
C ALA A 698 -18.27 0.06 23.68
N CYS A 699 -17.80 -1.06 23.14
CA CYS A 699 -17.51 -2.28 23.91
C CYS A 699 -16.02 -2.66 23.95
N GLY A 700 -15.17 -1.96 23.21
CA GLY A 700 -13.75 -2.29 23.13
C GLY A 700 -12.96 -1.88 24.37
N GLU A 701 -11.88 -2.61 24.64
CA GLU A 701 -10.94 -2.32 25.71
C GLU A 701 -9.59 -1.86 25.16
N ALA A 702 -8.93 -0.96 25.89
CA ALA A 702 -7.60 -0.48 25.51
C ALA A 702 -6.59 -1.64 25.46
N ASN A 703 -5.78 -1.68 24.40
CA ASN A 703 -4.76 -2.71 24.15
C ASN A 703 -5.29 -4.15 24.02
N LYS A 704 -6.57 -4.34 23.69
CA LYS A 704 -7.16 -5.65 23.39
C LYS A 704 -7.87 -5.65 22.05
N LEU A 705 -8.02 -6.84 21.47
CA LEU A 705 -8.82 -7.04 20.27
C LEU A 705 -10.23 -7.47 20.67
N LEU A 706 -11.24 -6.70 20.31
CA LEU A 706 -12.64 -7.08 20.44
C LEU A 706 -12.97 -8.11 19.36
N ALA A 707 -13.26 -9.34 19.78
CA ALA A 707 -13.72 -10.42 18.92
C ALA A 707 -15.24 -10.39 18.83
N MET A 708 -15.77 -10.34 17.61
CA MET A 708 -17.22 -10.32 17.40
C MET A 708 -17.65 -10.90 16.06
N VAL A 709 -18.93 -11.23 15.98
CA VAL A 709 -19.64 -11.57 14.74
C VAL A 709 -20.68 -10.48 14.49
N CYS A 710 -20.53 -9.73 13.40
CA CYS A 710 -21.35 -8.55 13.12
C CYS A 710 -22.84 -8.86 12.85
N GLN A 711 -23.17 -10.10 12.49
CA GLN A 711 -24.54 -10.57 12.35
C GLN A 711 -24.69 -11.87 13.15
N PRO A 712 -25.33 -11.87 14.34
CA PRO A 712 -26.34 -10.92 14.82
C PRO A 712 -25.81 -9.85 15.81
N ALA A 713 -24.61 -9.31 15.59
CA ALA A 713 -23.92 -8.41 16.53
C ALA A 713 -23.62 -9.11 17.87
N GLU A 714 -22.95 -10.26 17.79
CA GLU A 714 -22.56 -11.07 18.94
C GLU A 714 -21.12 -10.77 19.34
N LEU A 715 -20.92 -10.42 20.62
CA LEU A 715 -19.60 -10.24 21.20
C LEU A 715 -19.08 -11.59 21.71
N LEU A 716 -17.90 -11.98 21.23
CA LEU A 716 -17.24 -13.22 21.65
C LEU A 716 -16.22 -12.98 22.78
N GLY A 717 -15.95 -11.71 23.10
CA GLY A 717 -15.06 -11.28 24.17
C GLY A 717 -13.88 -10.47 23.66
N VAL A 718 -12.90 -10.26 24.53
CA VAL A 718 -11.65 -9.56 24.22
C VAL A 718 -10.49 -10.54 24.17
N VAL A 719 -9.60 -10.34 23.21
CA VAL A 719 -8.37 -11.14 23.03
C VAL A 719 -7.18 -10.28 23.42
N GLU A 720 -6.36 -10.79 24.32
CA GLU A 720 -5.11 -10.15 24.74
C GLU A 720 -4.11 -10.11 23.59
N ILE A 721 -3.46 -8.97 23.40
CA ILE A 721 -2.40 -8.81 22.40
C ILE A 721 -1.09 -9.34 23.01
N PRO A 722 -0.43 -10.35 22.39
CA PRO A 722 0.84 -10.84 22.89
C PRO A 722 1.88 -9.72 23.02
N SER A 723 2.70 -9.75 24.07
CA SER A 723 3.62 -8.65 24.41
C SER A 723 4.63 -8.30 23.31
N HIS A 724 4.92 -9.25 22.40
CA HIS A 724 5.82 -9.10 21.26
C HIS A 724 5.12 -8.65 19.95
N ILE A 725 3.80 -8.42 19.98
CA ILE A 725 3.00 -7.96 18.82
C ILE A 725 2.47 -6.55 19.07
N ARG A 726 2.47 -5.71 18.03
CA ARG A 726 1.86 -4.36 18.03
C ARG A 726 1.17 -4.10 16.70
N PHE A 727 0.09 -3.33 16.73
CA PHE A 727 -0.66 -2.91 15.55
C PHE A 727 -0.50 -1.40 15.33
N TRP A 728 -0.37 -1.00 14.07
CA TRP A 728 -0.23 0.40 13.67
C TRP A 728 -1.21 0.69 12.52
N GLY A 729 -1.97 1.78 12.65
CA GLY A 729 -2.74 2.35 11.55
C GLY A 729 -1.90 3.38 10.81
N ILE A 730 -1.73 3.22 9.50
CA ILE A 730 -0.98 4.15 8.66
C ILE A 730 -1.94 4.80 7.68
N ASP A 731 -2.07 6.12 7.73
CA ASP A 731 -2.89 6.90 6.81
C ASP A 731 -2.27 6.87 5.40
N SER A 732 -2.98 6.31 4.43
CA SER A 732 -2.52 6.23 3.03
C SER A 732 -2.52 7.58 2.31
N GLY A 733 -3.07 8.64 2.92
CA GLY A 733 -3.25 9.95 2.30
C GLY A 733 -4.44 10.01 1.33
N ILE A 734 -5.06 8.88 1.02
CA ILE A 734 -6.28 8.81 0.21
C ILE A 734 -7.47 9.14 1.11
N ARG A 735 -8.23 10.17 0.75
CA ARG A 735 -9.51 10.43 1.42
C ARG A 735 -10.51 9.38 0.94
N HIS A 736 -11.02 8.56 1.86
CA HIS A 736 -12.19 7.75 1.59
C HIS A 736 -13.41 8.67 1.53
N SER A 737 -13.66 9.30 0.38
CA SER A 737 -14.98 9.85 0.06
C SER A 737 -15.87 8.72 -0.43
N VAL A 738 -16.08 7.70 0.39
CA VAL A 738 -17.14 6.72 0.13
C VAL A 738 -18.44 7.43 0.49
N GLY A 739 -18.95 8.23 -0.44
CA GLY A 739 -20.41 8.41 -0.49
C GLY A 739 -20.98 7.00 -0.54
N GLY A 740 -21.89 6.63 0.37
CA GLY A 740 -22.29 5.25 0.65
C GLY A 740 -22.80 4.39 -0.52
N ALA A 741 -22.79 4.89 -1.76
CA ALA A 741 -23.14 4.19 -2.99
C ALA A 741 -22.22 2.99 -3.31
N ASP A 742 -20.89 3.12 -3.16
CA ASP A 742 -19.97 2.01 -3.45
C ASP A 742 -20.09 0.91 -2.40
N TYR A 743 -20.24 1.28 -1.12
CA TYR A 743 -20.46 0.33 -0.03
C TYR A 743 -21.78 -0.43 -0.19
N GLY A 744 -22.87 0.27 -0.52
CA GLY A 744 -24.16 -0.34 -0.80
C GLY A 744 -24.10 -1.36 -1.95
N SER A 745 -23.36 -1.03 -3.01
CA SER A 745 -23.21 -1.91 -4.18
C SER A 745 -22.49 -3.22 -3.84
N VAL A 746 -21.38 -3.15 -3.08
CA VAL A 746 -20.64 -4.35 -2.65
C VAL A 746 -21.48 -5.22 -1.71
N ARG A 747 -22.17 -4.60 -0.74
CA ARG A 747 -23.07 -5.30 0.17
C ARG A 747 -24.20 -6.00 -0.57
N ALA A 748 -24.88 -5.30 -1.49
CA ALA A 748 -25.92 -5.87 -2.33
C ALA A 748 -25.38 -7.06 -3.15
N GLY A 749 -24.22 -6.88 -3.79
CA GLY A 749 -23.54 -7.94 -4.53
C GLY A 749 -23.26 -9.19 -3.71
N ALA A 750 -22.80 -9.04 -2.45
CA ALA A 750 -22.57 -10.16 -1.55
C ALA A 750 -23.86 -10.93 -1.22
N PHE A 751 -24.96 -10.23 -0.89
CA PHE A 751 -26.25 -10.89 -0.61
C PHE A 751 -26.84 -11.57 -1.86
N MET A 752 -26.73 -10.92 -3.02
CA MET A 752 -27.17 -11.48 -4.30
C MET A 752 -26.36 -12.73 -4.65
N GLY A 753 -25.03 -12.68 -4.54
CA GLY A 753 -24.15 -13.83 -4.77
C GLY A 753 -24.47 -14.99 -3.84
N ARG A 754 -24.70 -14.73 -2.55
CA ARG A 754 -25.15 -15.76 -1.60
C ARG A 754 -26.46 -16.42 -2.05
N LYS A 755 -27.46 -15.65 -2.47
CA LYS A 755 -28.74 -16.20 -2.93
C LYS A 755 -28.57 -17.06 -4.18
N MET A 756 -27.74 -16.63 -5.13
CA MET A 756 -27.42 -17.40 -6.34
C MET A 756 -26.77 -18.73 -5.97
N ILE A 757 -25.75 -18.72 -5.10
CA ILE A 757 -25.07 -19.93 -4.61
C ILE A 757 -26.08 -20.89 -3.97
N LYS A 758 -26.90 -20.41 -3.04
CA LYS A 758 -27.94 -21.24 -2.39
C LYS A 758 -28.89 -21.86 -3.41
N SER A 759 -29.31 -21.07 -4.41
CA SER A 759 -30.23 -21.52 -5.45
C SER A 759 -29.59 -22.59 -6.35
N THR A 760 -28.34 -22.40 -6.73
CA THR A 760 -27.57 -23.34 -7.54
C THR A 760 -27.31 -24.64 -6.78
N ALA A 761 -26.86 -24.56 -5.51
CA ALA A 761 -26.67 -25.72 -4.65
C ALA A 761 -27.97 -26.52 -4.47
N SER A 762 -29.08 -25.83 -4.19
CA SER A 762 -30.41 -26.46 -4.09
C SER A 762 -30.86 -27.15 -5.38
N GLY A 763 -30.48 -26.60 -6.55
CA GLY A 763 -30.77 -27.20 -7.85
C GLY A 763 -29.88 -28.40 -8.19
N MET A 764 -28.71 -28.52 -7.56
CA MET A 764 -27.78 -29.65 -7.71
C MET A 764 -28.10 -30.81 -6.76
N LEU A 765 -28.91 -30.58 -5.72
CA LEU A 765 -29.34 -31.64 -4.80
C LEU A 765 -30.19 -32.69 -5.53
N PRO A 766 -29.93 -33.99 -5.32
CA PRO A 766 -30.74 -35.06 -5.91
C PRO A 766 -32.22 -34.90 -5.50
N GLN A 767 -33.12 -34.77 -6.47
CA GLN A 767 -34.55 -34.81 -6.16
C GLN A 767 -34.90 -36.22 -5.66
N SER A 768 -35.41 -36.31 -4.43
CA SER A 768 -35.95 -37.56 -3.88
C SER A 768 -37.16 -38.00 -4.71
N LEU A 769 -36.93 -38.85 -5.71
CA LEU A 769 -37.98 -39.57 -6.41
C LEU A 769 -38.35 -40.84 -5.61
N PRO A 770 -39.63 -41.24 -5.57
CA PRO A 770 -40.05 -42.44 -4.85
C PRO A 770 -39.43 -43.69 -5.49
N SER A 771 -38.89 -44.54 -4.63
CA SER A 771 -38.40 -45.88 -4.90
C SER A 771 -39.14 -46.62 -6.03
N SER A 772 -38.46 -46.82 -7.16
CA SER A 772 -38.75 -47.96 -8.04
C SER A 772 -37.50 -48.40 -8.84
N ASN A 773 -37.02 -49.57 -8.43
CA ASN A 773 -36.30 -50.62 -9.17
C ASN A 773 -35.23 -50.26 -10.22
N GLY A 774 -33.98 -50.50 -9.83
CA GLY A 774 -33.11 -51.44 -10.55
C GLY A 774 -32.03 -50.86 -11.46
N LEU A 775 -30.78 -51.17 -11.12
CA LEU A 775 -29.54 -51.05 -11.91
C LEU A 775 -29.01 -49.62 -12.17
N ASN A 776 -28.18 -49.13 -11.25
CA ASN A 776 -26.72 -49.08 -11.40
C ASN A 776 -26.13 -48.26 -10.24
N ASN A 777 -25.27 -48.90 -9.45
CA ASN A 777 -24.52 -48.26 -8.38
C ASN A 777 -23.56 -47.24 -8.97
N ILE A 778 -23.90 -45.96 -8.83
CA ILE A 778 -22.94 -44.90 -8.55
C ILE A 778 -23.50 -44.24 -7.30
N GLU A 779 -23.02 -44.65 -6.13
CA GLU A 779 -23.22 -43.85 -4.92
C GLU A 779 -22.56 -42.49 -5.20
N PRO A 780 -23.29 -41.36 -5.28
CA PRO A 780 -22.64 -40.07 -5.21
C PRO A 780 -21.92 -40.03 -3.86
N GLU A 781 -20.64 -39.66 -3.84
CA GLU A 781 -19.85 -39.50 -2.61
C GLU A 781 -20.72 -38.77 -1.58
N VAL A 782 -21.02 -39.44 -0.46
CA VAL A 782 -21.93 -38.94 0.59
C VAL A 782 -21.51 -37.55 1.06
N ASP A 783 -20.19 -37.31 1.12
CA ASP A 783 -19.57 -36.01 1.40
C ASP A 783 -20.00 -34.89 0.43
N GLY A 784 -20.21 -35.20 -0.85
CA GLY A 784 -20.63 -34.24 -1.86
C GLY A 784 -22.07 -33.76 -1.68
N VAL A 785 -22.95 -34.62 -1.18
CA VAL A 785 -24.35 -34.27 -0.89
C VAL A 785 -24.45 -33.43 0.38
N GLU A 786 -23.75 -33.80 1.45
CA GLU A 786 -23.70 -33.03 2.69
C GLU A 786 -23.15 -31.61 2.47
N LEU A 787 -22.09 -31.47 1.66
CA LEU A 787 -21.56 -30.16 1.28
C LEU A 787 -22.57 -29.34 0.48
N LEU A 788 -23.30 -29.94 -0.47
CA LEU A 788 -24.35 -29.25 -1.23
C LEU A 788 -25.55 -28.85 -0.35
N GLU A 789 -25.91 -29.65 0.65
CA GLU A 789 -26.95 -29.31 1.63
C GLU A 789 -26.51 -28.12 2.50
N ALA A 790 -25.25 -28.11 2.96
CA ALA A 790 -24.67 -26.98 3.68
C ALA A 790 -24.64 -25.71 2.81
N GLU A 791 -24.25 -25.83 1.53
CA GLU A 791 -24.23 -24.73 0.56
C GLU A 791 -25.64 -24.24 0.18
N ALA A 792 -26.63 -25.13 0.15
CA ALA A 792 -28.05 -24.80 -0.09
C ALA A 792 -28.68 -24.06 1.11
N SER A 793 -28.25 -24.41 2.31
CA SER A 793 -28.65 -23.74 3.55
C SER A 793 -27.82 -22.50 3.90
N LEU A 794 -26.69 -22.27 3.21
CA LEU A 794 -25.62 -21.31 3.54
C LEU A 794 -26.13 -20.03 4.23
N ASP A 795 -25.78 -19.84 5.50
CA ASP A 795 -26.15 -18.64 6.26
C ASP A 795 -25.22 -17.46 5.99
N TYR A 796 -23.94 -17.75 5.80
CA TYR A 796 -22.85 -16.79 5.71
C TYR A 796 -21.90 -17.18 4.60
N LEU A 797 -21.49 -16.21 3.77
CA LEU A 797 -20.57 -16.48 2.66
C LEU A 797 -19.21 -17.00 3.12
N CYS A 798 -18.76 -16.63 4.33
CA CYS A 798 -17.50 -17.11 4.89
C CYS A 798 -17.48 -18.63 5.14
N ASN A 799 -18.65 -19.28 5.18
CA ASN A 799 -18.74 -20.74 5.33
C ASN A 799 -18.50 -21.48 4.00
N LEU A 800 -18.41 -20.75 2.89
CA LEU A 800 -17.97 -21.29 1.59
C LEU A 800 -16.50 -20.96 1.37
N SER A 801 -15.68 -21.99 1.19
CA SER A 801 -14.25 -21.81 0.93
C SER A 801 -14.00 -21.24 -0.48
N PRO A 802 -12.95 -20.42 -0.69
CA PRO A 802 -12.65 -19.84 -2.00
C PRO A 802 -12.45 -20.89 -3.11
N HIS A 803 -11.79 -22.01 -2.81
CA HIS A 803 -11.58 -23.08 -3.79
C HIS A 803 -12.91 -23.70 -4.24
N ARG A 804 -13.86 -23.85 -3.32
CA ARG A 804 -15.19 -24.42 -3.61
C ARG A 804 -16.04 -23.44 -4.40
N PHE A 805 -15.96 -22.15 -4.06
CA PHE A 805 -16.55 -21.06 -4.83
C PHE A 805 -16.06 -21.06 -6.29
N GLU A 806 -14.75 -21.07 -6.50
CA GLU A 806 -14.13 -21.05 -7.83
C GLU A 806 -14.49 -22.30 -8.66
N ALA A 807 -14.51 -23.47 -8.03
CA ALA A 807 -14.79 -24.73 -8.71
C ALA A 807 -16.23 -24.85 -9.22
N LEU A 808 -17.22 -24.38 -8.44
CA LEU A 808 -18.64 -24.67 -8.69
C LEU A 808 -19.49 -23.45 -9.08
N TYR A 809 -19.14 -22.27 -8.58
CA TYR A 809 -20.03 -21.11 -8.60
C TYR A 809 -19.50 -19.96 -9.45
N ALA A 810 -18.19 -19.71 -9.47
CA ALA A 810 -17.59 -18.55 -10.13
C ALA A 810 -17.98 -18.40 -11.61
N LYS A 811 -18.04 -19.52 -12.36
CA LYS A 811 -18.42 -19.50 -13.80
C LYS A 811 -19.89 -19.18 -14.06
N ASN A 812 -20.75 -19.40 -13.06
CA ASN A 812 -22.20 -19.28 -13.20
C ASN A 812 -22.74 -17.97 -12.60
N ILE A 813 -21.90 -17.24 -11.86
CA ILE A 813 -22.24 -15.92 -11.34
C ILE A 813 -21.90 -14.88 -12.42
N PRO A 814 -22.87 -14.08 -12.87
CA PRO A 814 -22.64 -13.10 -13.91
C PRO A 814 -21.77 -11.95 -13.39
N GLU A 815 -20.91 -11.40 -14.25
CA GLU A 815 -20.11 -10.21 -13.93
C GLU A 815 -20.97 -8.98 -13.58
N SER A 816 -22.19 -8.90 -14.15
CA SER A 816 -23.18 -7.90 -13.80
C SER A 816 -24.59 -8.46 -13.93
N ILE A 817 -25.50 -8.00 -13.07
CA ILE A 817 -26.93 -8.31 -13.14
C ILE A 817 -27.75 -7.10 -12.70
N VAL A 818 -28.82 -6.83 -13.42
CA VAL A 818 -29.76 -5.75 -13.10
C VAL A 818 -30.85 -6.25 -12.13
N GLU A 819 -31.30 -5.37 -11.23
CA GLU A 819 -32.21 -5.71 -10.12
C GLU A 819 -33.43 -6.54 -10.57
N HIS A 820 -34.14 -6.10 -11.62
CA HIS A 820 -35.35 -6.77 -12.09
C HIS A 820 -35.07 -8.22 -12.54
N GLN A 821 -33.92 -8.46 -13.18
CA GLN A 821 -33.54 -9.78 -13.67
C GLN A 821 -33.18 -10.70 -12.49
N PHE A 822 -32.48 -10.18 -11.48
CA PHE A 822 -32.19 -10.93 -10.26
C PHE A 822 -33.49 -11.33 -9.55
N VAL A 823 -34.43 -10.40 -9.40
CA VAL A 823 -35.71 -10.66 -8.72
C VAL A 823 -36.52 -11.73 -9.43
N ILE A 824 -36.57 -11.70 -10.77
CA ILE A 824 -37.28 -12.71 -11.58
C ILE A 824 -36.67 -14.10 -11.40
N LEU A 825 -35.33 -14.20 -11.38
CA LEU A 825 -34.63 -15.48 -11.39
C LEU A 825 -34.51 -16.12 -9.99
N TYR A 826 -34.35 -15.32 -8.94
CA TYR A 826 -33.89 -15.80 -7.63
C TYR A 826 -34.81 -15.48 -6.45
N THR A 827 -35.86 -14.68 -6.64
CA THR A 827 -36.76 -14.27 -5.55
C THR A 827 -38.16 -14.81 -5.78
N ARG A 828 -38.67 -15.67 -4.89
CA ARG A 828 -40.11 -16.02 -4.87
C ARG A 828 -40.89 -14.77 -4.46
N ILE A 829 -42.01 -14.50 -5.13
CA ILE A 829 -42.83 -13.26 -5.04
C ILE A 829 -43.19 -12.84 -3.59
N SER A 830 -43.11 -13.74 -2.60
CA SER A 830 -43.38 -13.46 -1.18
C SER A 830 -42.23 -12.80 -0.38
N GLU A 831 -40.97 -12.81 -0.83
CA GLU A 831 -39.81 -12.27 -0.08
C GLU A 831 -39.49 -10.79 -0.40
N SER A 832 -40.26 -10.16 -1.31
CA SER A 832 -40.00 -8.81 -1.86
C SER A 832 -39.95 -7.66 -0.84
N ARG A 833 -40.40 -7.83 0.41
CA ARG A 833 -40.43 -6.73 1.40
C ARG A 833 -39.06 -6.42 2.04
N HIS A 834 -38.12 -7.36 2.09
CA HIS A 834 -36.81 -7.11 2.71
C HIS A 834 -35.76 -6.51 1.75
N LEU A 835 -35.90 -6.72 0.44
CA LEU A 835 -34.98 -6.18 -0.58
C LEU A 835 -35.24 -4.70 -0.91
N LYS A 836 -36.42 -4.15 -0.60
CA LYS A 836 -36.75 -2.74 -0.88
C LYS A 836 -36.10 -1.73 0.08
N HIS A 837 -35.41 -2.20 1.11
CA HIS A 837 -34.79 -1.36 2.15
C HIS A 837 -33.27 -1.54 2.27
N CYS A 838 -32.61 -2.26 1.36
CA CYS A 838 -31.15 -2.37 1.29
C CYS A 838 -30.59 -1.50 0.16
#